data_AF-A0A6P6EZD8-F1
#
_entry.id   AF-A0A6P6EZD8-F1
#
_cell.length_a   1.000
_cell.length_b   1.000
_cell.length_c   1.000
_cell.angle_alpha   90.00
_cell.angle_beta   90.00
_cell.angle_gamma   90.00
#
_symmetry.space_group_name_H-M   'P 1'
#
loop_
_entity.id
_entity.type
_entity.pdbx_description
1 polymer ?
#
loop_
_entity_poly.entity_id
_entity_poly.type
_entity_poly.pdbx_seq_one_letter_code
_entity_poly.pdbx_strand_id
1 'polypeptide(L)'
;MYVRVSFDTKPDLLLHLMTKEWQLELPKLLISVHGGLQNFELQPKLKQVFGKGLIKAAMTTGAWIFTGGVNTGVIRHVGDALKDHASKSRGKICTIGIAPWGIVENQEDLIGRDVVRPYQTMSNPMSKLTVLNSMHSHFILADNGTTGKYGAEVKLRRQLEKHISLQKINTRIGQGVPVVALIVEGGPNVISIVLEYLRDTPPVPVVVCDGSGRASDILAFGHKYSEEGGLINESLRDQLLVTIQKTFTYTRTQAQHLFIILMECMKKKELITVFRMGSEGHQDIDLAILTALLKGANASAPDQLSLALAWNRVDIARSQIFIYGQQWPVGSLEQAMLDALVLDRVDFVKLLIENGVSMHRFLTISRLEELYNTRHGPSNTLYHLVRDVKKGNLPPDYRISLIDIGLVIEYLMGGAYRCNYTRKRFRTLYHNLFGPKRPKALKLLGMEDDIPLRRGRKTTKKREEEVDIDLDDPEINHFPFPFHELMVWAVLMKRQKMALFFWQHGEEAMAKALVACKLCKAMAHEASENDMVDDISQELNHNSRDFGQLAVELLDQSYKQDEQLAMKLLTYELKNWSNATCLQLAVAAKHRDFIAHTCSQMLLTDMWMGRLRMRKNSGLKLGVQEQRRHALHDSGPRNPPTREGARRTREAHQGER
;
A
#
# COMPACT_ATOMS: atom_id res chain seq x y z
N MET A 1 -1.31 -3.10 -31.47
CA MET A 1 -0.21 -3.91 -32.05
C MET A 1 -0.74 -5.30 -32.40
N TYR A 2 -0.14 -6.01 -33.36
CA TYR A 2 -0.58 -7.38 -33.69
C TYR A 2 0.61 -8.25 -34.08
N VAL A 3 0.42 -9.57 -33.98
CA VAL A 3 1.35 -10.58 -34.50
C VAL A 3 0.56 -11.74 -35.09
N ARG A 4 0.98 -12.27 -36.24
CA ARG A 4 0.50 -13.53 -36.79
C ARG A 4 1.46 -14.64 -36.37
N VAL A 5 0.92 -15.70 -35.78
CA VAL A 5 1.70 -16.83 -35.26
C VAL A 5 1.08 -18.15 -35.69
N SER A 6 1.90 -19.20 -35.79
CA SER A 6 1.38 -20.55 -35.99
C SER A 6 0.56 -20.99 -34.78
N PHE A 7 -0.51 -21.75 -35.00
CA PHE A 7 -1.40 -22.25 -33.95
C PHE A 7 -0.71 -23.15 -32.89
N ASP A 8 0.47 -23.67 -33.21
CA ASP A 8 1.31 -24.53 -32.35
C ASP A 8 2.53 -23.80 -31.75
N THR A 9 2.59 -22.47 -31.90
CA THR A 9 3.65 -21.63 -31.31
C THR A 9 3.70 -21.82 -29.79
N LYS A 10 4.91 -22.00 -29.25
CA LYS A 10 5.08 -22.24 -27.82
C LYS A 10 4.72 -21.00 -26.99
N PRO A 11 4.05 -21.16 -25.83
CA PRO A 11 3.53 -20.04 -25.04
C PRO A 11 4.61 -19.20 -24.34
N ASP A 12 5.80 -19.75 -24.11
CA ASP A 12 6.97 -19.03 -23.55
C ASP A 12 7.46 -17.92 -24.50
N LEU A 13 7.47 -18.20 -25.81
CA LEU A 13 7.82 -17.20 -26.82
C LEU A 13 6.77 -16.08 -26.90
N LEU A 14 5.49 -16.43 -26.79
CA LEU A 14 4.41 -15.44 -26.76
C LEU A 14 4.50 -14.56 -25.52
N LEU A 15 4.74 -15.14 -24.34
CA LEU A 15 4.90 -14.36 -23.12
C LEU A 15 6.15 -13.48 -23.17
N HIS A 16 7.24 -13.97 -23.76
CA HIS A 16 8.45 -13.17 -23.99
C HIS A 16 8.17 -11.97 -24.89
N LEU A 17 7.49 -12.18 -26.02
CA LEU A 17 7.05 -11.10 -26.91
C LEU A 17 6.22 -10.05 -26.14
N MET A 18 5.25 -10.50 -25.36
CA MET A 18 4.36 -9.61 -24.61
C MET A 18 5.10 -8.78 -23.56
N THR A 19 6.04 -9.38 -22.82
CA THR A 19 6.70 -8.71 -21.69
C THR A 19 7.96 -7.95 -22.08
N LYS A 20 8.70 -8.40 -23.10
CA LYS A 20 9.97 -7.78 -23.54
C LYS A 20 9.77 -6.84 -24.71
N GLU A 21 9.13 -7.30 -25.78
CA GLU A 21 8.98 -6.50 -27.01
C GLU A 21 7.81 -5.52 -26.91
N TRP A 22 6.64 -5.97 -26.44
CA TRP A 22 5.48 -5.11 -26.22
C TRP A 22 5.53 -4.34 -24.89
N GLN A 23 6.53 -4.62 -24.05
CA GLN A 23 6.76 -3.97 -22.75
C GLN A 23 5.53 -3.99 -21.82
N LEU A 24 4.75 -5.08 -21.87
CA LEU A 24 3.61 -5.26 -20.98
C LEU A 24 4.08 -5.73 -19.60
N GLU A 25 3.62 -5.04 -18.56
CA GLU A 25 3.78 -5.50 -17.17
C GLU A 25 2.97 -6.79 -16.97
N LEU A 26 3.55 -7.76 -16.24
CA LEU A 26 2.86 -9.01 -15.92
C LEU A 26 1.56 -8.72 -15.14
N PRO A 27 0.44 -9.38 -15.50
CA PRO A 27 -0.84 -9.11 -14.88
C PRO A 27 -0.89 -9.70 -13.46
N LYS A 28 -1.64 -9.05 -12.56
CA LYS A 28 -1.97 -9.62 -11.25
C LYS A 28 -3.20 -10.53 -11.28
N LEU A 29 -3.89 -10.55 -12.42
CA LEU A 29 -5.10 -11.32 -12.70
C LEU A 29 -5.26 -11.46 -14.22
N LEU A 30 -5.64 -12.63 -14.70
CA LEU A 30 -6.05 -12.85 -16.09
C LEU A 30 -7.55 -13.14 -16.17
N ILE A 31 -8.31 -12.27 -16.85
CA ILE A 31 -9.74 -12.45 -17.10
C ILE A 31 -9.92 -12.96 -18.51
N SER A 32 -10.40 -14.20 -18.67
CA SER A 32 -10.65 -14.81 -19.97
C SER A 32 -12.13 -14.80 -20.29
N VAL A 33 -12.55 -13.95 -21.23
CA VAL A 33 -13.97 -13.77 -21.58
C VAL A 33 -14.37 -14.72 -22.71
N HIS A 34 -15.47 -15.45 -22.49
CA HIS A 34 -16.08 -16.37 -23.46
C HIS A 34 -17.58 -16.10 -23.57
N GLY A 35 -18.16 -16.44 -24.72
CA GLY A 35 -19.57 -16.18 -24.96
C GLY A 35 -20.00 -16.44 -26.39
N GLY A 36 -21.10 -15.81 -26.79
CA GLY A 36 -21.65 -15.90 -28.14
C GLY A 36 -20.69 -15.42 -29.22
N LEU A 37 -20.56 -16.20 -30.31
CA LEU A 37 -19.86 -15.78 -31.53
C LEU A 37 -20.74 -14.91 -32.43
N GLN A 38 -22.06 -15.10 -32.37
CA GLN A 38 -23.05 -14.32 -33.12
C GLN A 38 -23.49 -13.10 -32.31
N ASN A 39 -23.90 -12.04 -32.99
CA ASN A 39 -24.40 -10.83 -32.33
C ASN A 39 -25.72 -11.11 -31.60
N PHE A 40 -25.82 -10.63 -30.37
CA PHE A 40 -27.01 -10.70 -29.54
C PHE A 40 -27.14 -9.40 -28.74
N GLU A 41 -28.36 -9.06 -28.34
CA GLU A 41 -28.62 -7.91 -27.48
C GLU A 41 -28.73 -8.34 -26.03
N LEU A 42 -28.03 -7.62 -25.16
CA LEU A 42 -28.15 -7.76 -23.71
C LEU A 42 -29.22 -6.79 -23.21
N GLN A 43 -29.92 -7.19 -22.14
CA GLN A 43 -30.78 -6.25 -21.43
C GLN A 43 -29.96 -5.00 -21.03
N PRO A 44 -30.45 -3.75 -21.26
CA PRO A 44 -29.65 -2.55 -21.07
C PRO A 44 -28.99 -2.42 -19.69
N LYS A 45 -29.72 -2.80 -18.63
CA LYS A 45 -29.21 -2.80 -17.25
C LYS A 45 -28.08 -3.82 -17.07
N LEU A 46 -28.24 -5.04 -17.60
CA LEU A 46 -27.20 -6.07 -17.56
C LEU A 46 -25.97 -5.66 -18.37
N LYS A 47 -26.14 -5.08 -19.56
CA LYS A 47 -25.05 -4.53 -20.38
C LYS A 47 -24.24 -3.50 -19.60
N GLN A 48 -24.91 -2.59 -18.90
CA GLN A 48 -24.26 -1.56 -18.09
C GLN A 48 -23.50 -2.15 -16.90
N VAL A 49 -24.10 -3.09 -16.17
CA VAL A 49 -23.47 -3.74 -15.02
C VAL A 49 -22.28 -4.60 -15.46
N PHE A 50 -22.41 -5.33 -16.56
CA PHE A 50 -21.33 -6.10 -17.19
C PHE A 50 -20.16 -5.21 -17.58
N GLY A 51 -20.42 -4.16 -18.37
CA GLY A 51 -19.37 -3.26 -18.82
C GLY A 51 -18.67 -2.59 -17.64
N LYS A 52 -19.41 -2.01 -16.68
CA LYS A 52 -18.83 -1.36 -15.51
C LYS A 52 -18.02 -2.34 -14.64
N GLY A 53 -18.56 -3.52 -14.35
CA GLY A 53 -17.91 -4.50 -13.50
C GLY A 53 -16.64 -5.08 -14.12
N LEU A 54 -16.64 -5.42 -15.41
CA LEU A 54 -15.45 -5.91 -16.10
C LEU A 54 -14.32 -4.87 -16.10
N ILE A 55 -14.65 -3.63 -16.43
CA ILE A 55 -13.70 -2.51 -16.47
C ILE A 55 -13.16 -2.21 -15.06
N LYS A 56 -14.02 -2.18 -14.05
CA LYS A 56 -13.65 -1.98 -12.65
C LYS A 56 -12.74 -3.10 -12.14
N ALA A 57 -13.04 -4.36 -12.45
CA ALA A 57 -12.18 -5.50 -12.10
C ALA A 57 -10.79 -5.36 -12.71
N ALA A 58 -10.72 -5.06 -14.01
CA ALA A 58 -9.44 -4.94 -14.72
C ALA A 58 -8.60 -3.76 -14.22
N MET A 59 -9.22 -2.60 -14.01
CA MET A 59 -8.53 -1.40 -13.53
C MET A 59 -8.02 -1.52 -12.10
N THR A 60 -8.83 -2.04 -11.19
CA THR A 60 -8.47 -2.11 -9.78
C THR A 60 -7.35 -3.12 -9.52
N THR A 61 -7.34 -4.23 -10.27
CA THR A 61 -6.36 -5.31 -10.09
C THR A 61 -5.14 -5.18 -11.00
N GLY A 62 -5.20 -4.43 -12.09
CA GLY A 62 -4.19 -4.48 -13.15
C GLY A 62 -4.26 -5.79 -13.93
N ALA A 63 -5.48 -6.22 -14.27
CA ALA A 63 -5.70 -7.46 -15.00
C ALA A 63 -5.46 -7.32 -16.51
N TRP A 64 -5.06 -8.43 -17.14
CA TRP A 64 -5.20 -8.59 -18.59
C TRP A 64 -6.57 -9.18 -18.91
N ILE A 65 -7.17 -8.73 -20.02
CA ILE A 65 -8.43 -9.28 -20.54
C ILE A 65 -8.14 -10.02 -21.84
N PHE A 66 -8.39 -11.33 -21.86
CA PHE A 66 -8.35 -12.14 -23.08
C PHE A 66 -9.73 -12.28 -23.68
N THR A 67 -9.85 -12.05 -24.99
CA THR A 67 -11.08 -12.28 -25.74
C THR A 67 -10.77 -12.92 -27.10
N GLY A 68 -11.81 -13.27 -27.88
CA GLY A 68 -11.66 -13.75 -29.25
C GLY A 68 -11.23 -12.69 -30.29
N GLY A 69 -11.04 -11.43 -29.90
CA GLY A 69 -10.51 -10.34 -30.75
C GLY A 69 -11.41 -9.83 -31.89
N VAL A 70 -12.33 -10.63 -32.41
CA VAL A 70 -13.23 -10.24 -33.50
C VAL A 70 -14.43 -9.43 -33.01
N ASN A 71 -14.94 -8.52 -33.83
CA ASN A 71 -16.00 -7.58 -33.46
C ASN A 71 -17.42 -8.18 -33.55
N THR A 72 -17.63 -9.37 -32.97
CA THR A 72 -18.92 -10.06 -32.97
C THR A 72 -19.29 -10.57 -31.57
N GLY A 73 -20.59 -10.75 -31.35
CA GLY A 73 -21.17 -11.35 -30.14
C GLY A 73 -20.69 -10.69 -28.85
N VAL A 74 -20.20 -11.49 -27.90
CA VAL A 74 -19.79 -10.98 -26.58
C VAL A 74 -18.64 -9.96 -26.68
N ILE A 75 -17.75 -10.10 -27.67
CA ILE A 75 -16.58 -9.25 -27.82
C ILE A 75 -16.99 -7.83 -28.23
N ARG A 76 -18.09 -7.67 -28.96
CA ARG A 76 -18.69 -6.35 -29.23
C ARG A 76 -19.09 -5.64 -27.93
N HIS A 77 -19.75 -6.34 -27.01
CA HIS A 77 -20.13 -5.76 -25.71
C HIS A 77 -18.93 -5.40 -24.84
N VAL A 78 -17.85 -6.20 -24.89
CA VAL A 78 -16.57 -5.85 -24.25
C VAL A 78 -15.94 -4.60 -24.88
N GLY A 79 -15.96 -4.51 -26.21
CA GLY A 79 -15.48 -3.32 -26.93
C GLY A 79 -16.26 -2.06 -26.59
N ASP A 80 -17.58 -2.13 -26.53
CA ASP A 80 -18.44 -1.02 -26.10
C ASP A 80 -18.08 -0.54 -24.68
N ALA A 81 -17.86 -1.47 -23.74
CA ALA A 81 -17.45 -1.15 -22.37
C ALA A 81 -16.07 -0.46 -22.32
N LEU A 82 -15.11 -0.93 -23.13
CA LEU A 82 -13.79 -0.32 -23.25
C LEU A 82 -13.86 1.09 -23.85
N LYS A 83 -14.75 1.32 -24.83
CA LYS A 83 -14.98 2.63 -25.46
C LYS A 83 -15.57 3.64 -24.48
N ASP A 84 -16.59 3.22 -23.72
CA ASP A 84 -17.21 4.04 -22.69
C ASP A 84 -16.23 4.43 -21.57
N HIS A 85 -15.25 3.57 -21.29
CA HIS A 85 -14.18 3.86 -20.34
C HIS A 85 -13.10 4.78 -20.91
N ALA A 86 -12.62 4.53 -22.12
CA ALA A 86 -11.58 5.32 -22.78
C ALA A 86 -11.97 6.80 -22.95
N SER A 87 -13.27 7.07 -23.14
CA SER A 87 -13.79 8.44 -23.19
C SER A 87 -13.80 9.16 -21.83
N LYS A 88 -13.73 8.41 -20.71
CA LYS A 88 -13.87 8.93 -19.35
C LYS A 88 -12.58 8.91 -18.54
N SER A 89 -11.57 8.12 -18.92
CA SER A 89 -10.36 7.91 -18.14
C SER A 89 -9.12 7.71 -19.01
N ARG A 90 -7.96 8.14 -18.49
CA ARG A 90 -6.64 7.97 -19.13
C ARG A 90 -6.00 6.60 -18.88
N GLY A 91 -6.54 5.80 -17.97
CA GLY A 91 -5.97 4.48 -17.67
C GLY A 91 -6.14 3.51 -18.85
N LYS A 92 -5.04 2.89 -19.30
CA LYS A 92 -5.05 1.90 -20.39
C LYS A 92 -5.30 0.51 -19.82
N ILE A 93 -6.34 -0.17 -20.30
CA ILE A 93 -6.61 -1.57 -19.97
C ILE A 93 -5.93 -2.44 -21.02
N CYS A 94 -5.18 -3.45 -20.59
CA CYS A 94 -4.54 -4.40 -21.49
C CYS A 94 -5.56 -5.45 -21.93
N THR A 95 -6.21 -5.21 -23.06
CA THR A 95 -7.13 -6.14 -23.71
C THR A 95 -6.46 -6.78 -24.92
N ILE A 96 -6.33 -8.09 -24.92
CA ILE A 96 -5.64 -8.88 -25.95
C ILE A 96 -6.66 -9.76 -26.67
N GLY A 97 -6.77 -9.58 -27.98
CA GLY A 97 -7.62 -10.37 -28.85
C GLY A 97 -6.85 -11.55 -29.42
N ILE A 98 -7.25 -12.78 -29.09
CA ILE A 98 -6.67 -13.99 -29.68
C ILE A 98 -7.68 -14.53 -30.69
N ALA A 99 -7.42 -14.28 -31.97
CA ALA A 99 -8.35 -14.57 -33.07
C ALA A 99 -7.69 -15.52 -34.09
N PRO A 100 -8.45 -16.40 -34.75
CA PRO A 100 -7.91 -17.18 -35.85
C PRO A 100 -7.68 -16.28 -37.07
N TRP A 101 -6.51 -16.39 -37.72
CA TRP A 101 -6.15 -15.57 -38.89
C TRP A 101 -7.16 -15.72 -40.03
N GLY A 102 -7.59 -16.95 -40.32
CA GLY A 102 -8.44 -17.26 -41.47
C GLY A 102 -9.86 -16.71 -41.44
N ILE A 103 -10.33 -16.13 -40.33
CA ILE A 103 -11.65 -15.48 -40.25
C ILE A 103 -11.56 -13.95 -40.33
N VAL A 104 -10.34 -13.39 -40.35
CA VAL A 104 -10.13 -11.94 -40.33
C VAL A 104 -10.44 -11.39 -41.72
N GLU A 105 -11.41 -10.48 -41.77
CA GLU A 105 -11.74 -9.74 -42.98
C GLU A 105 -10.59 -8.78 -43.34
N ASN A 106 -10.30 -8.62 -44.63
CA ASN A 106 -9.21 -7.78 -45.15
C ASN A 106 -7.82 -8.15 -44.58
N GLN A 107 -7.56 -9.44 -44.40
CA GLN A 107 -6.28 -9.93 -43.88
C GLN A 107 -5.06 -9.52 -44.72
N GLU A 108 -5.23 -9.30 -46.03
CA GLU A 108 -4.15 -8.86 -46.94
C GLU A 108 -3.61 -7.48 -46.56
N ASP A 109 -4.45 -6.59 -46.01
CA ASP A 109 -4.04 -5.27 -45.55
C ASP A 109 -3.05 -5.36 -44.38
N LEU A 110 -3.13 -6.43 -43.59
CA LEU A 110 -2.26 -6.71 -42.45
C LEU A 110 -0.95 -7.40 -42.86
N ILE A 111 -0.72 -7.69 -44.14
CA ILE A 111 0.52 -8.32 -44.58
C ILE A 111 1.60 -7.26 -44.82
N GLY A 112 2.67 -7.35 -44.04
CA GLY A 112 3.83 -6.49 -44.19
C GLY A 112 4.94 -6.87 -43.22
N ARG A 113 6.19 -6.66 -43.62
CA ARG A 113 7.37 -6.89 -42.78
C ARG A 113 7.85 -5.56 -42.23
N ASP A 114 7.96 -5.44 -40.91
CA ASP A 114 8.47 -4.26 -40.21
C ASP A 114 7.79 -2.94 -40.63
N VAL A 115 6.49 -3.00 -40.97
CA VAL A 115 5.69 -1.85 -41.43
C VAL A 115 4.40 -1.73 -40.63
N VAL A 116 3.98 -0.48 -40.42
CA VAL A 116 2.65 -0.17 -39.88
C VAL A 116 1.63 -0.25 -41.02
N ARG A 117 0.60 -1.06 -40.83
CA ARG A 117 -0.49 -1.22 -41.79
C ARG A 117 -1.79 -0.62 -41.25
N PRO A 118 -2.46 0.26 -42.01
CA PRO A 118 -3.82 0.66 -41.67
C PRO A 118 -4.77 -0.52 -41.87
N TYR A 119 -5.69 -0.73 -40.94
CA TYR A 119 -6.70 -1.78 -41.01
C TYR A 119 -8.09 -1.16 -40.90
N GLN A 120 -8.98 -1.52 -41.82
CA GLN A 120 -10.34 -0.99 -41.82
C GLN A 120 -11.29 -1.93 -41.08
N THR A 121 -11.96 -1.41 -40.05
CA THR A 121 -12.91 -2.18 -39.23
C THR A 121 -14.36 -2.07 -39.71
N MET A 122 -14.56 -1.80 -41.01
CA MET A 122 -15.90 -1.75 -41.60
C MET A 122 -16.30 -3.16 -42.02
N SER A 123 -17.34 -3.71 -41.38
CA SER A 123 -17.85 -5.04 -41.71
C SER A 123 -18.53 -5.04 -43.09
N ASN A 124 -18.20 -6.01 -43.94
CA ASN A 124 -18.93 -6.25 -45.18
C ASN A 124 -20.14 -7.18 -44.94
N PRO A 125 -21.39 -6.73 -45.14
CA PRO A 125 -22.58 -7.56 -44.90
C PRO A 125 -22.65 -8.83 -45.76
N MET A 126 -21.95 -8.85 -46.91
CA MET A 126 -21.92 -9.99 -47.83
C MET A 126 -20.81 -11.01 -47.51
N SER A 127 -19.91 -10.67 -46.59
CA SER A 127 -18.78 -11.50 -46.21
C SER A 127 -19.14 -12.45 -45.08
N LYS A 128 -18.59 -13.66 -45.12
CA LYS A 128 -18.65 -14.62 -44.00
C LYS A 128 -17.50 -14.41 -43.00
N LEU A 129 -16.58 -13.50 -43.30
CA LEU A 129 -15.46 -13.13 -42.44
C LEU A 129 -15.88 -12.06 -41.44
N THR A 130 -15.00 -11.77 -40.48
CA THR A 130 -15.27 -10.85 -39.39
C THR A 130 -14.13 -9.86 -39.22
N VAL A 131 -14.46 -8.60 -38.92
CA VAL A 131 -13.46 -7.57 -38.64
C VAL A 131 -12.93 -7.69 -37.21
N LEU A 132 -11.68 -7.28 -37.01
CA LEU A 132 -11.10 -7.12 -35.67
C LEU A 132 -11.79 -5.98 -34.90
N ASN A 133 -11.85 -6.09 -33.58
CA ASN A 133 -12.46 -5.06 -32.73
C ASN A 133 -11.47 -3.91 -32.46
N SER A 134 -11.82 -2.68 -32.86
CA SER A 134 -10.94 -1.52 -32.75
C SER A 134 -10.56 -1.11 -31.32
N MET A 135 -11.24 -1.62 -30.30
CA MET A 135 -11.02 -1.24 -28.89
C MET A 135 -10.00 -2.12 -28.18
N HIS A 136 -9.49 -3.16 -28.82
CA HIS A 136 -8.42 -4.00 -28.28
C HIS A 136 -7.06 -3.34 -28.43
N SER A 137 -6.20 -3.56 -27.44
CA SER A 137 -4.84 -2.99 -27.43
C SER A 137 -3.86 -3.81 -28.27
N HIS A 138 -4.02 -5.14 -28.24
CA HIS A 138 -3.10 -6.09 -28.86
C HIS A 138 -3.86 -7.25 -29.50
N PHE A 139 -3.27 -7.85 -30.53
CA PHE A 139 -3.81 -9.02 -31.22
C PHE A 139 -2.77 -10.12 -31.39
N ILE A 140 -3.18 -11.35 -31.13
CA ILE A 140 -2.45 -12.57 -31.50
C ILE A 140 -3.33 -13.31 -32.50
N LEU A 141 -2.87 -13.38 -33.74
CA LEU A 141 -3.61 -13.98 -34.85
C LEU A 141 -3.07 -15.40 -35.09
N ALA A 142 -3.83 -16.39 -34.65
CA ALA A 142 -3.47 -17.81 -34.71
C ALA A 142 -3.76 -18.38 -36.10
N ASP A 143 -2.74 -18.90 -36.76
CA ASP A 143 -2.85 -19.42 -38.12
C ASP A 143 -2.59 -20.92 -38.17
N ASN A 144 -3.53 -21.64 -38.79
CA ASN A 144 -3.46 -23.08 -39.07
C ASN A 144 -3.60 -23.39 -40.57
N GLY A 145 -3.50 -22.37 -41.43
CA GLY A 145 -3.65 -22.49 -42.88
C GLY A 145 -5.08 -22.63 -43.39
N THR A 146 -6.09 -22.60 -42.51
CA THR A 146 -7.51 -22.69 -42.92
C THR A 146 -8.15 -21.32 -43.08
N THR A 147 -9.10 -21.19 -44.00
CA THR A 147 -9.89 -19.96 -44.23
C THR A 147 -11.34 -20.17 -43.80
N GLY A 148 -11.93 -19.17 -43.14
CA GLY A 148 -13.33 -19.17 -42.71
C GLY A 148 -13.67 -20.16 -41.58
N LYS A 149 -12.67 -20.72 -40.89
CA LYS A 149 -12.87 -21.68 -39.79
C LYS A 149 -12.37 -21.12 -38.46
N TYR A 150 -13.20 -21.27 -37.43
CA TYR A 150 -12.82 -21.04 -36.04
C TYR A 150 -12.06 -22.25 -35.48
N GLY A 151 -11.29 -22.05 -34.39
CA GLY A 151 -10.70 -23.13 -33.61
C GLY A 151 -9.18 -23.12 -33.55
N ALA A 152 -8.49 -22.43 -34.47
CA ALA A 152 -7.03 -22.33 -34.47
C ALA A 152 -6.50 -21.66 -33.19
N GLU A 153 -7.27 -20.74 -32.63
CA GLU A 153 -6.97 -19.98 -31.43
C GLU A 153 -7.16 -20.77 -30.13
N VAL A 154 -7.98 -21.83 -30.13
CA VAL A 154 -8.45 -22.48 -28.89
C VAL A 154 -7.29 -23.08 -28.12
N LYS A 155 -6.50 -23.95 -28.76
CA LYS A 155 -5.35 -24.61 -28.12
C LYS A 155 -4.29 -23.59 -27.69
N LEU A 156 -3.98 -22.65 -28.57
CA LEU A 156 -2.99 -21.59 -28.31
C LEU A 156 -3.37 -20.75 -27.10
N ARG A 157 -4.64 -20.33 -27.02
CA ARG A 157 -5.19 -19.56 -25.91
C ARG A 157 -5.11 -20.34 -24.59
N ARG A 158 -5.53 -21.62 -24.57
CA ARG A 158 -5.44 -22.46 -23.35
C ARG A 158 -4.00 -22.58 -22.85
N GLN A 159 -3.05 -22.85 -23.77
CA GLN A 159 -1.63 -23.01 -23.41
C GLN A 159 -1.01 -21.71 -22.91
N LEU A 160 -1.37 -20.57 -23.51
CA LEU A 160 -0.91 -19.26 -23.08
C LEU A 160 -1.47 -18.89 -21.69
N GLU A 161 -2.78 -19.08 -21.47
CA GLU A 161 -3.41 -18.84 -20.17
C GLU A 161 -2.74 -19.67 -19.07
N LYS A 162 -2.48 -20.95 -19.32
CA LYS A 162 -1.77 -21.85 -18.40
C LYS A 162 -0.31 -21.43 -18.15
N HIS A 163 0.38 -20.92 -19.17
CA HIS A 163 1.76 -20.47 -19.00
C HIS A 163 1.83 -19.16 -18.20
N ILE A 164 0.86 -18.27 -18.37
CA ILE A 164 0.73 -17.03 -17.58
C ILE A 164 0.42 -17.36 -16.11
N SER A 165 -0.44 -18.35 -15.85
CA SER A 165 -0.79 -18.71 -14.47
C SER A 165 0.38 -19.22 -13.63
N LEU A 166 1.43 -19.73 -14.28
CA LEU A 166 2.67 -20.16 -13.62
C LEU A 166 3.62 -19.00 -13.28
N GLN A 167 3.38 -17.80 -13.80
CA GLN A 167 4.23 -16.64 -13.55
C GLN A 167 3.96 -16.07 -12.16
N LYS A 168 5.01 -15.73 -11.41
CA LYS A 168 4.87 -15.16 -10.07
C LYS A 168 4.49 -13.69 -10.13
N ILE A 169 3.38 -13.31 -9.49
CA ILE A 169 2.88 -11.93 -9.44
C ILE A 169 3.82 -11.03 -8.62
N ASN A 170 4.37 -11.58 -7.53
CA ASN A 170 5.28 -10.89 -6.63
C ASN A 170 6.20 -11.91 -5.96
N THR A 171 7.49 -11.59 -5.82
CA THR A 171 8.48 -12.47 -5.19
C THR A 171 8.13 -12.78 -3.73
N ARG A 172 7.36 -11.90 -3.08
CA ARG A 172 6.89 -12.06 -1.69
C ARG A 172 5.64 -12.93 -1.52
N ILE A 173 4.75 -12.95 -2.52
CA ILE A 173 3.42 -13.56 -2.40
C ILE A 173 3.43 -15.04 -2.84
N GLY A 174 4.48 -15.50 -3.53
CA GLY A 174 4.68 -16.92 -3.86
C GLY A 174 3.67 -17.53 -4.85
N GLN A 175 2.57 -16.83 -5.13
CA GLN A 175 1.48 -17.30 -5.98
C GLN A 175 1.65 -16.90 -7.45
N GLY A 176 1.21 -17.82 -8.30
CA GLY A 176 1.08 -17.61 -9.74
C GLY A 176 -0.06 -16.66 -10.09
N VAL A 177 -0.12 -16.16 -11.33
CA VAL A 177 -1.21 -15.29 -11.78
C VAL A 177 -2.55 -16.05 -11.74
N PRO A 178 -3.55 -15.61 -10.95
CA PRO A 178 -4.87 -16.22 -10.95
C PRO A 178 -5.54 -15.99 -12.31
N VAL A 179 -6.19 -17.04 -12.82
CA VAL A 179 -6.97 -16.99 -14.05
C VAL A 179 -8.44 -17.22 -13.70
N VAL A 180 -9.33 -16.47 -14.33
CA VAL A 180 -10.79 -16.63 -14.19
C VAL A 180 -11.45 -16.59 -15.56
N ALA A 181 -12.38 -17.51 -15.80
CA ALA A 181 -13.19 -17.51 -17.00
C ALA A 181 -14.51 -16.75 -16.75
N LEU A 182 -14.85 -15.81 -17.62
CA LEU A 182 -16.11 -15.05 -17.55
C LEU A 182 -17.00 -15.43 -18.73
N ILE A 183 -18.18 -15.96 -18.44
CA ILE A 183 -19.13 -16.49 -19.43
C ILE A 183 -20.32 -15.54 -19.58
N VAL A 184 -20.59 -15.10 -20.81
CA VAL A 184 -21.76 -14.28 -21.15
C VAL A 184 -22.43 -14.85 -22.40
N GLU A 185 -23.71 -15.18 -22.31
CA GLU A 185 -24.44 -15.93 -23.32
C GLU A 185 -23.69 -17.24 -23.66
N GLY A 186 -23.47 -17.57 -24.92
CA GLY A 186 -22.77 -18.74 -25.39
C GLY A 186 -23.62 -19.74 -26.15
N GLY A 187 -22.98 -20.34 -27.15
CA GLY A 187 -23.45 -21.57 -27.80
C GLY A 187 -23.10 -22.82 -27.00
N PRO A 188 -23.43 -24.02 -27.53
CA PRO A 188 -23.19 -25.30 -26.85
C PRO A 188 -21.70 -25.56 -26.56
N ASN A 189 -20.80 -25.08 -27.42
CA ASN A 189 -19.35 -25.18 -27.23
C ASN A 189 -18.87 -24.49 -25.95
N VAL A 190 -19.56 -23.44 -25.48
CA VAL A 190 -19.18 -22.73 -24.24
C VAL A 190 -19.31 -23.64 -23.03
N ILE A 191 -20.30 -24.53 -22.98
CA ILE A 191 -20.44 -25.53 -21.89
C ILE A 191 -19.24 -26.50 -21.90
N SER A 192 -18.75 -26.86 -23.08
CA SER A 192 -17.54 -27.70 -23.22
C SER A 192 -16.28 -26.95 -22.76
N ILE A 193 -16.14 -25.67 -23.13
CA ILE A 193 -15.05 -24.80 -22.65
C ILE A 193 -15.06 -24.69 -21.12
N VAL A 194 -16.23 -24.52 -20.52
CA VAL A 194 -16.38 -24.50 -19.04
C VAL A 194 -15.91 -25.83 -18.45
N LEU A 195 -16.29 -26.97 -19.03
CA LEU A 195 -15.83 -28.27 -18.54
C LEU A 195 -14.29 -28.40 -18.62
N GLU A 196 -13.67 -27.93 -19.70
CA GLU A 196 -12.21 -27.94 -19.86
C GLU A 196 -11.52 -27.13 -18.76
N TYR A 197 -11.99 -25.91 -18.48
CA TYR A 197 -11.48 -25.08 -17.40
C TYR A 197 -11.58 -25.73 -16.01
N LEU A 198 -12.70 -26.39 -15.75
CA LEU A 198 -12.93 -27.10 -14.48
C LEU A 198 -12.06 -28.35 -14.36
N ARG A 199 -11.64 -28.96 -15.47
CA ARG A 199 -10.78 -30.15 -15.51
C ARG A 199 -9.29 -29.83 -15.49
N ASP A 200 -8.91 -28.58 -15.77
CA ASP A 200 -7.52 -28.16 -15.74
C ASP A 200 -6.87 -28.38 -14.36
N THR A 201 -5.53 -28.44 -14.36
CA THR A 201 -4.70 -28.59 -13.17
C THR A 201 -3.65 -27.47 -13.12
N PRO A 202 -3.79 -26.48 -12.21
CA PRO A 202 -4.91 -26.27 -11.29
C PRO A 202 -6.20 -25.87 -12.02
N PRO A 203 -7.39 -26.14 -11.45
CA PRO A 203 -8.65 -25.80 -12.10
C PRO A 203 -8.86 -24.29 -12.14
N VAL A 204 -9.57 -23.82 -13.17
CA VAL A 204 -9.85 -22.39 -13.36
C VAL A 204 -11.29 -22.10 -12.93
N PRO A 205 -11.52 -21.18 -11.98
CA PRO A 205 -12.87 -20.78 -11.59
C PRO A 205 -13.60 -20.06 -12.73
N VAL A 206 -14.91 -20.28 -12.76
CA VAL A 206 -15.78 -19.79 -13.83
C VAL A 206 -16.88 -18.91 -13.24
N VAL A 207 -17.02 -17.70 -13.78
CA VAL A 207 -18.13 -16.79 -13.49
C VAL A 207 -19.13 -16.81 -14.63
N VAL A 208 -20.38 -17.09 -14.30
CA VAL A 208 -21.49 -17.20 -15.26
C VAL A 208 -22.45 -16.04 -15.05
N CYS A 209 -22.71 -15.24 -16.09
CA CYS A 209 -23.67 -14.14 -16.04
C CYS A 209 -25.10 -14.62 -16.30
N ASP A 210 -25.88 -14.82 -15.24
CA ASP A 210 -27.30 -15.22 -15.32
C ASP A 210 -28.15 -14.11 -15.98
N GLY A 211 -29.07 -14.49 -16.85
CA GLY A 211 -29.91 -13.58 -17.63
C GLY A 211 -29.24 -13.01 -18.87
N SER A 212 -28.04 -13.51 -19.24
CA SER A 212 -27.38 -13.14 -20.50
C SER A 212 -27.79 -14.03 -21.68
N GLY A 213 -28.47 -15.15 -21.43
CA GLY A 213 -29.04 -16.01 -22.47
C GLY A 213 -28.33 -17.36 -22.66
N ARG A 214 -29.04 -18.26 -23.35
CA ARG A 214 -28.54 -19.52 -23.94
C ARG A 214 -27.66 -20.35 -23.00
N ALA A 215 -26.37 -20.58 -23.30
CA ALA A 215 -25.52 -21.44 -22.50
C ALA A 215 -25.33 -20.93 -21.06
N SER A 216 -25.22 -19.61 -20.87
CA SER A 216 -25.05 -19.00 -19.55
C SER A 216 -26.25 -19.29 -18.64
N ASP A 217 -27.48 -19.15 -19.16
CA ASP A 217 -28.70 -19.41 -18.37
C ASP A 217 -28.88 -20.90 -18.08
N ILE A 218 -28.50 -21.79 -19.01
CA ILE A 218 -28.50 -23.24 -18.80
C ILE A 218 -27.51 -23.64 -17.70
N LEU A 219 -26.30 -23.05 -17.69
CA LEU A 219 -25.31 -23.24 -16.64
C LEU A 219 -25.81 -22.70 -15.29
N ALA A 220 -26.42 -21.52 -15.28
CA ALA A 220 -26.98 -20.91 -14.07
C ALA A 220 -28.14 -21.73 -13.49
N PHE A 221 -29.00 -22.29 -14.35
CA PHE A 221 -30.07 -23.20 -13.97
C PHE A 221 -29.50 -24.50 -13.38
N GLY A 222 -28.56 -25.14 -14.08
CA GLY A 222 -27.87 -26.34 -13.62
C GLY A 222 -27.23 -26.12 -12.25
N HIS A 223 -26.55 -24.99 -12.06
CA HIS A 223 -25.95 -24.63 -10.78
C HIS A 223 -27.00 -24.43 -9.68
N LYS A 224 -28.15 -23.81 -9.97
CA LYS A 224 -29.20 -23.57 -8.97
C LYS A 224 -29.85 -24.85 -8.46
N TYR A 225 -30.12 -25.80 -9.35
CA TYR A 225 -30.95 -26.98 -9.06
C TYR A 225 -30.16 -28.29 -8.89
N SER A 226 -28.85 -28.27 -9.04
CA SER A 226 -27.99 -29.42 -8.73
C SER A 226 -27.69 -29.53 -7.24
N GLU A 227 -27.80 -30.76 -6.73
CA GLU A 227 -27.34 -31.16 -5.40
C GLU A 227 -25.82 -31.43 -5.40
N GLU A 228 -25.24 -31.64 -4.21
CA GLU A 228 -23.83 -32.03 -4.07
C GLU A 228 -23.54 -33.31 -4.86
N GLY A 229 -22.52 -33.29 -5.72
CA GLY A 229 -22.19 -34.38 -6.64
C GLY A 229 -22.82 -34.26 -8.04
N GLY A 230 -23.56 -33.19 -8.33
CA GLY A 230 -24.07 -32.92 -9.67
C GLY A 230 -25.27 -33.79 -10.04
N LEU A 231 -26.18 -34.04 -9.08
CA LEU A 231 -27.44 -34.75 -9.32
C LEU A 231 -28.59 -33.73 -9.43
N ILE A 232 -29.54 -34.00 -10.31
CA ILE A 232 -30.78 -33.22 -10.48
C ILE A 232 -31.96 -34.19 -10.50
N ASN A 233 -33.06 -33.79 -9.88
CA ASN A 233 -34.32 -34.53 -9.87
C ASN A 233 -34.77 -34.89 -11.31
N GLU A 234 -35.28 -36.12 -11.52
CA GLU A 234 -35.71 -36.62 -12.83
C GLU A 234 -36.72 -35.71 -13.53
N SER A 235 -37.66 -35.12 -12.79
CA SER A 235 -38.64 -34.18 -13.34
C SER A 235 -38.00 -32.91 -13.91
N LEU A 236 -36.99 -32.37 -13.23
CA LEU A 236 -36.21 -31.21 -13.67
C LEU A 236 -35.23 -31.58 -14.79
N ARG A 237 -34.72 -32.81 -14.81
CA ARG A 237 -33.87 -33.34 -15.88
C ARG A 237 -34.59 -33.30 -17.22
N ASP A 238 -35.83 -33.78 -17.29
CA ASP A 238 -36.59 -33.76 -18.55
C ASP A 238 -36.91 -32.33 -19.00
N GLN A 239 -37.26 -31.44 -18.07
CA GLN A 239 -37.46 -30.01 -18.36
C GLN A 239 -36.18 -29.36 -18.92
N LEU A 240 -35.02 -29.66 -18.31
CA LEU A 240 -33.73 -29.13 -18.73
C LEU A 240 -33.33 -29.66 -20.12
N LEU A 241 -33.57 -30.94 -20.39
CA LEU A 241 -33.35 -31.52 -21.72
C LEU A 241 -34.22 -30.85 -22.78
N VAL A 242 -35.51 -30.64 -22.51
CA VAL A 242 -36.41 -29.91 -23.43
C VAL A 242 -35.93 -28.48 -23.65
N THR A 243 -35.42 -27.83 -22.60
CA THR A 243 -34.85 -26.48 -22.67
C THR A 243 -33.62 -26.48 -23.57
N ILE A 244 -32.67 -27.39 -23.37
CA ILE A 244 -31.47 -27.55 -24.22
C ILE A 244 -31.86 -27.77 -25.69
N GLN A 245 -32.84 -28.65 -25.95
CA GLN A 245 -33.32 -28.93 -27.31
C GLN A 245 -33.87 -27.66 -27.98
N LYS A 246 -34.70 -26.89 -27.26
CA LYS A 246 -35.30 -25.66 -27.78
C LYS A 246 -34.25 -24.55 -27.98
N THR A 247 -33.35 -24.37 -27.03
CA THR A 247 -32.36 -23.28 -27.02
C THR A 247 -31.29 -23.42 -28.11
N PHE A 248 -30.87 -24.65 -28.42
CA PHE A 248 -29.82 -24.92 -29.42
C PHE A 248 -30.32 -25.61 -30.69
N THR A 249 -31.65 -25.78 -30.83
CA THR A 249 -32.29 -26.54 -31.93
C THR A 249 -31.64 -27.91 -32.15
N TYR A 250 -31.43 -28.64 -31.05
CA TYR A 250 -30.75 -29.93 -31.02
C TYR A 250 -31.73 -31.11 -31.04
N THR A 251 -31.28 -32.22 -31.60
CA THR A 251 -31.95 -33.51 -31.48
C THR A 251 -31.91 -34.01 -30.02
N ARG A 252 -32.79 -34.97 -29.67
CA ARG A 252 -32.84 -35.57 -28.31
C ARG A 252 -31.47 -36.13 -27.90
N THR A 253 -30.77 -36.80 -28.81
CA THR A 253 -29.44 -37.39 -28.55
C THR A 253 -28.36 -36.34 -28.32
N GLN A 254 -28.34 -35.28 -29.14
CA GLN A 254 -27.41 -34.16 -28.94
C GLN A 254 -27.67 -33.41 -27.62
N ALA A 255 -28.94 -33.20 -27.27
CA ALA A 255 -29.30 -32.59 -26.01
C ALA A 255 -28.93 -33.47 -24.81
N GLN A 256 -29.10 -34.79 -24.90
CA GLN A 256 -28.64 -35.74 -23.89
C GLN A 256 -27.12 -35.68 -23.72
N HIS A 257 -26.36 -35.63 -24.82
CA HIS A 257 -24.90 -35.50 -24.76
C HIS A 257 -24.48 -34.19 -24.08
N LEU A 258 -25.08 -33.06 -24.45
CA LEU A 258 -24.78 -31.76 -23.82
C LEU A 258 -25.20 -31.71 -22.35
N PHE A 259 -26.30 -32.37 -21.99
CA PHE A 259 -26.73 -32.53 -20.60
C PHE A 259 -25.69 -33.29 -19.78
N ILE A 260 -25.09 -34.36 -20.32
CA ILE A 260 -24.02 -35.10 -19.62
C ILE A 260 -22.83 -34.18 -19.35
N ILE A 261 -22.40 -33.39 -20.35
CA ILE A 261 -21.31 -32.41 -20.17
C ILE A 261 -21.67 -31.38 -19.10
N LEU A 262 -22.89 -30.86 -19.12
CA LEU A 262 -23.39 -29.90 -18.13
C LEU A 262 -23.34 -30.49 -16.72
N MET A 263 -23.82 -31.72 -16.53
CA MET A 263 -23.80 -32.38 -15.22
C MET A 263 -22.38 -32.67 -14.74
N GLU A 264 -21.47 -32.94 -15.66
CA GLU A 264 -20.05 -33.08 -15.33
C GLU A 264 -19.45 -31.77 -14.81
N CYS A 265 -19.83 -30.61 -15.37
CA CYS A 265 -19.47 -29.31 -14.80
C CYS A 265 -20.02 -29.15 -13.38
N MET A 266 -21.26 -29.60 -13.12
CA MET A 266 -21.91 -29.47 -11.82
C MET A 266 -21.29 -30.35 -10.73
N LYS A 267 -20.44 -31.33 -11.07
CA LYS A 267 -19.65 -32.06 -10.07
C LYS A 267 -18.65 -31.19 -9.33
N LYS A 268 -18.18 -30.10 -9.96
CA LYS A 268 -17.27 -29.09 -9.38
C LYS A 268 -17.98 -27.74 -9.23
N LYS A 269 -19.21 -27.78 -8.73
CA LYS A 269 -20.10 -26.62 -8.60
C LYS A 269 -19.48 -25.48 -7.79
N GLU A 270 -18.64 -25.79 -6.81
CA GLU A 270 -17.90 -24.84 -5.96
C GLU A 270 -16.98 -23.88 -6.73
N LEU A 271 -16.52 -24.29 -7.92
CA LEU A 271 -15.69 -23.48 -8.80
C LEU A 271 -16.50 -22.58 -9.75
N ILE A 272 -17.83 -22.76 -9.79
CA ILE A 272 -18.74 -22.01 -10.64
C ILE A 272 -19.45 -20.95 -9.79
N THR A 273 -19.22 -19.68 -10.08
CA THR A 273 -19.92 -18.57 -9.44
C THR A 273 -20.95 -17.98 -10.39
N VAL A 274 -22.23 -18.02 -10.01
CA VAL A 274 -23.31 -17.46 -10.82
C VAL A 274 -23.61 -16.03 -10.37
N PHE A 275 -23.34 -15.08 -11.26
CA PHE A 275 -23.71 -13.68 -11.07
C PHE A 275 -25.17 -13.45 -11.46
N ARG A 276 -25.99 -12.94 -10.53
CA ARG A 276 -27.41 -12.60 -10.75
C ARG A 276 -27.64 -11.11 -10.56
N MET A 277 -28.30 -10.49 -11.53
CA MET A 277 -28.67 -9.07 -11.43
C MET A 277 -29.83 -8.89 -10.44
N GLY A 278 -29.63 -8.08 -9.39
CA GLY A 278 -30.71 -7.65 -8.48
C GLY A 278 -30.99 -8.56 -7.28
N SER A 279 -30.15 -9.57 -7.00
CA SER A 279 -30.22 -10.30 -5.73
C SER A 279 -29.81 -9.42 -4.54
N GLU A 280 -30.38 -9.69 -3.37
CA GLU A 280 -30.05 -9.01 -2.11
C GLU A 280 -28.53 -9.03 -1.87
N GLY A 281 -27.91 -7.85 -1.81
CA GLY A 281 -26.46 -7.70 -1.59
C GLY A 281 -25.64 -7.08 -2.73
N HIS A 282 -26.26 -6.41 -3.71
CA HIS A 282 -25.60 -5.53 -4.71
C HIS A 282 -24.17 -5.94 -5.10
N GLN A 283 -23.99 -7.19 -5.53
CA GLN A 283 -22.67 -7.65 -5.96
C GLN A 283 -22.42 -7.11 -7.36
N ASP A 284 -21.50 -6.18 -7.52
CA ASP A 284 -21.03 -5.82 -8.85
C ASP A 284 -20.28 -7.02 -9.47
N ILE A 285 -20.21 -7.10 -10.80
CA ILE A 285 -19.50 -8.20 -11.49
C ILE A 285 -18.03 -8.29 -11.08
N ASP A 286 -17.37 -7.17 -10.73
CA ASP A 286 -15.99 -7.23 -10.21
C ASP A 286 -15.89 -8.02 -8.91
N LEU A 287 -16.88 -7.89 -8.01
CA LEU A 287 -16.90 -8.65 -6.77
C LEU A 287 -17.12 -10.14 -7.04
N ALA A 288 -18.00 -10.50 -7.99
CA ALA A 288 -18.23 -11.88 -8.38
C ALA A 288 -16.95 -12.53 -8.96
N ILE A 289 -16.22 -11.81 -9.83
CA ILE A 289 -14.94 -12.24 -10.40
C ILE A 289 -13.92 -12.54 -9.30
N LEU A 290 -13.74 -11.60 -8.38
CA LEU A 290 -12.71 -11.73 -7.35
C LEU A 290 -13.10 -12.76 -6.27
N THR A 291 -14.39 -12.86 -5.94
CA THR A 291 -14.89 -13.88 -5.01
C THR A 291 -14.74 -15.29 -5.60
N ALA A 292 -14.99 -15.46 -6.91
CA ALA A 292 -14.81 -16.75 -7.58
C ALA A 292 -13.36 -17.23 -7.52
N LEU A 293 -12.39 -16.31 -7.63
CA LEU A 293 -10.97 -16.63 -7.49
C LEU A 293 -10.59 -17.06 -6.07
N LEU A 294 -11.12 -16.39 -5.05
CA LEU A 294 -10.86 -16.76 -3.65
C LEU A 294 -11.42 -18.14 -3.31
N LYS A 295 -12.62 -18.46 -3.80
CA LYS A 295 -13.25 -19.77 -3.61
C LYS A 295 -12.57 -20.86 -4.45
N GLY A 296 -12.29 -20.57 -5.71
CA GLY A 296 -11.84 -21.58 -6.66
C GLY A 296 -10.39 -22.01 -6.53
N ALA A 297 -9.55 -21.22 -5.86
CA ALA A 297 -8.16 -21.56 -5.65
C ALA A 297 -7.93 -22.64 -4.57
N ASN A 298 -8.96 -23.04 -3.79
CA ASN A 298 -8.79 -23.80 -2.53
C ASN A 298 -7.65 -23.21 -1.66
N ALA A 299 -7.44 -21.91 -1.79
CA ALA A 299 -6.35 -21.18 -1.16
C ALA A 299 -6.60 -21.10 0.34
N SER A 300 -5.54 -21.24 1.13
CA SER A 300 -5.62 -21.02 2.58
C SER A 300 -6.06 -19.57 2.88
N ALA A 301 -6.60 -19.29 4.07
CA ALA A 301 -6.99 -17.92 4.42
C ALA A 301 -5.83 -16.89 4.27
N PRO A 302 -4.56 -17.20 4.64
CA PRO A 302 -3.42 -16.33 4.36
C PRO A 302 -3.16 -16.09 2.86
N ASP A 303 -3.32 -17.13 2.05
CA ASP A 303 -3.17 -17.05 0.59
C ASP A 303 -4.24 -16.14 -0.03
N GLN A 304 -5.49 -16.33 0.39
CA GLN A 304 -6.62 -15.48 0.00
C GLN A 304 -6.38 -14.02 0.39
N LEU A 305 -5.85 -13.77 1.60
CA LEU A 305 -5.53 -12.43 2.08
C LEU A 305 -4.41 -11.80 1.23
N SER A 306 -3.42 -12.59 0.85
CA SER A 306 -2.31 -12.14 0.00
C SER A 306 -2.79 -11.75 -1.41
N LEU A 307 -3.75 -12.48 -1.98
CA LEU A 307 -4.42 -12.11 -3.23
C LEU A 307 -5.20 -10.80 -3.09
N ALA A 308 -5.99 -10.66 -2.02
CA ALA A 308 -6.75 -9.44 -1.77
C ALA A 308 -5.82 -8.21 -1.59
N LEU A 309 -4.67 -8.39 -0.94
CA LEU A 309 -3.61 -7.38 -0.81
C LEU A 309 -3.01 -7.00 -2.17
N ALA A 310 -2.70 -7.99 -3.02
CA ALA A 310 -2.17 -7.76 -4.37
C ALA A 310 -3.14 -6.95 -5.24
N TRP A 311 -4.43 -7.25 -5.13
CA TRP A 311 -5.53 -6.58 -5.82
C TRP A 311 -5.94 -5.25 -5.20
N ASN A 312 -5.45 -4.92 -4.00
CA ASN A 312 -5.88 -3.75 -3.22
C ASN A 312 -7.41 -3.70 -2.99
N ARG A 313 -8.02 -4.84 -2.63
CA ARG A 313 -9.46 -4.97 -2.40
C ARG A 313 -9.77 -5.33 -0.94
N VAL A 314 -9.75 -4.30 -0.10
CA VAL A 314 -9.99 -4.42 1.35
C VAL A 314 -11.43 -4.82 1.68
N ASP A 315 -12.38 -4.42 0.82
CA ASP A 315 -13.80 -4.76 0.91
C ASP A 315 -14.03 -6.28 0.81
N ILE A 316 -13.27 -6.94 -0.05
CA ILE A 316 -13.31 -8.40 -0.21
C ILE A 316 -12.68 -9.08 0.99
N ALA A 317 -11.51 -8.60 1.45
CA ALA A 317 -10.87 -9.16 2.63
C ALA A 317 -11.79 -9.09 3.86
N ARG A 318 -12.45 -7.96 4.07
CA ARG A 318 -13.39 -7.75 5.19
C ARG A 318 -14.61 -8.66 5.12
N SER A 319 -15.17 -8.90 3.92
CA SER A 319 -16.44 -9.63 3.78
C SER A 319 -16.29 -11.14 3.56
N GLN A 320 -15.21 -11.58 2.91
CA GLN A 320 -15.03 -12.98 2.50
C GLN A 320 -13.94 -13.71 3.30
N ILE A 321 -12.95 -13.00 3.86
CA ILE A 321 -11.76 -13.62 4.48
C ILE A 321 -11.82 -13.51 6.00
N PHE A 322 -12.10 -12.30 6.53
CA PHE A 322 -12.27 -12.07 7.96
C PHE A 322 -13.69 -12.42 8.43
N ILE A 323 -14.03 -13.71 8.32
CA ILE A 323 -15.32 -14.27 8.77
C ILE A 323 -15.18 -14.89 10.17
N TYR A 324 -16.30 -14.91 10.91
CA TYR A 324 -16.33 -15.49 12.26
C TYR A 324 -16.00 -17.00 12.22
N GLY A 325 -15.13 -17.44 13.13
CA GLY A 325 -14.70 -18.85 13.22
C GLY A 325 -13.48 -19.22 12.37
N GLN A 326 -12.93 -18.30 11.58
CA GLN A 326 -11.70 -18.54 10.81
C GLN A 326 -10.48 -18.63 11.74
N GLN A 327 -9.74 -19.74 11.67
CA GLN A 327 -8.46 -19.88 12.38
C GLN A 327 -7.32 -19.36 11.51
N TRP A 328 -6.40 -18.63 12.15
CA TRP A 328 -5.23 -18.04 11.52
C TRP A 328 -3.95 -18.71 12.04
N PRO A 329 -3.05 -19.17 11.16
CA PRO A 329 -1.74 -19.64 11.56
C PRO A 329 -0.95 -18.56 12.32
N VAL A 330 -0.15 -18.96 13.30
CA VAL A 330 0.70 -18.02 14.05
C VAL A 330 1.66 -17.32 13.10
N GLY A 331 1.73 -15.98 13.17
CA GLY A 331 2.61 -15.19 12.32
C GLY A 331 2.02 -14.78 10.97
N SER A 332 0.88 -15.34 10.54
CA SER A 332 0.33 -15.06 9.20
C SER A 332 -0.20 -13.63 9.08
N LEU A 333 -0.85 -13.12 10.14
CA LEU A 333 -1.37 -11.75 10.15
C LEU A 333 -0.23 -10.73 10.24
N GLU A 334 0.85 -11.07 10.96
CA GLU A 334 2.04 -10.25 11.02
C GLU A 334 2.78 -10.19 9.67
N GLN A 335 2.82 -11.30 8.91
CA GLN A 335 3.35 -11.28 7.55
C GLN A 335 2.46 -10.45 6.62
N ALA A 336 1.14 -10.61 6.69
CA ALA A 336 0.20 -9.79 5.92
C ALA A 336 0.30 -8.30 6.27
N MET A 337 0.58 -7.97 7.54
CA MET A 337 0.85 -6.59 7.97
C MET A 337 2.11 -6.05 7.31
N LEU A 338 3.21 -6.81 7.31
CA LEU A 338 4.45 -6.42 6.64
C LEU A 338 4.22 -6.16 5.14
N ASP A 339 3.49 -7.06 4.47
CA ASP A 339 3.18 -6.91 3.04
C ASP A 339 2.28 -5.70 2.77
N ALA A 340 1.29 -5.43 3.63
CA ALA A 340 0.45 -4.24 3.54
C ALA A 340 1.24 -2.94 3.66
N LEU A 341 2.25 -2.91 4.56
CA LEU A 341 3.14 -1.75 4.72
C LEU A 341 4.04 -1.57 3.49
N VAL A 342 4.68 -2.64 3.04
CA VAL A 342 5.54 -2.65 1.83
C VAL A 342 4.78 -2.14 0.61
N LEU A 343 3.53 -2.58 0.42
CA LEU A 343 2.69 -2.24 -0.74
C LEU A 343 1.90 -0.93 -0.61
N ASP A 344 2.11 -0.14 0.46
CA ASP A 344 1.42 1.13 0.72
C ASP A 344 -0.11 1.02 0.89
N ARG A 345 -0.60 -0.07 1.49
CA ARG A 345 -2.04 -0.36 1.60
C ARG A 345 -2.61 0.03 2.96
N VAL A 346 -2.84 1.32 3.17
CA VAL A 346 -3.31 1.88 4.47
C VAL A 346 -4.63 1.23 4.95
N ASP A 347 -5.58 0.97 4.05
CA ASP A 347 -6.86 0.38 4.44
C ASP A 347 -6.73 -1.08 4.90
N PHE A 348 -5.75 -1.82 4.37
CA PHE A 348 -5.41 -3.15 4.87
C PHE A 348 -4.71 -3.08 6.23
N VAL A 349 -3.82 -2.10 6.45
CA VAL A 349 -3.21 -1.89 7.77
C VAL A 349 -4.29 -1.63 8.83
N LYS A 350 -5.27 -0.78 8.52
CA LYS A 350 -6.45 -0.56 9.38
C LYS A 350 -7.21 -1.85 9.67
N LEU A 351 -7.56 -2.58 8.60
CA LEU A 351 -8.30 -3.85 8.72
C LEU A 351 -7.55 -4.86 9.60
N LEU A 352 -6.23 -4.97 9.45
CA LEU A 352 -5.43 -5.91 10.23
C LEU A 352 -5.33 -5.52 11.72
N ILE A 353 -5.21 -4.22 12.01
CA ILE A 353 -5.24 -3.72 13.40
C ILE A 353 -6.62 -3.98 14.02
N GLU A 354 -7.71 -3.71 13.29
CA GLU A 354 -9.09 -4.00 13.72
C GLU A 354 -9.31 -5.49 14.02
N ASN A 355 -8.60 -6.38 13.31
CA ASN A 355 -8.70 -7.84 13.48
C ASN A 355 -7.62 -8.44 14.41
N GLY A 356 -6.98 -7.62 15.25
CA GLY A 356 -6.18 -8.11 16.38
C GLY A 356 -4.66 -8.11 16.19
N VAL A 357 -4.12 -7.50 15.13
CA VAL A 357 -2.66 -7.31 15.02
C VAL A 357 -2.17 -6.25 16.02
N SER A 358 -1.40 -6.69 17.02
CA SER A 358 -0.73 -5.78 17.96
C SER A 358 0.56 -5.23 17.36
N MET A 359 0.64 -3.91 17.22
CA MET A 359 1.83 -3.25 16.67
C MET A 359 3.07 -3.40 17.55
N HIS A 360 2.91 -3.57 18.86
CA HIS A 360 4.01 -3.81 19.79
C HIS A 360 4.66 -5.18 19.57
N ARG A 361 3.84 -6.23 19.32
CA ARG A 361 4.33 -7.57 19.01
C ARG A 361 4.78 -7.70 17.55
N PHE A 362 4.22 -6.88 16.67
CA PHE A 362 4.56 -6.90 15.25
C PHE A 362 5.93 -6.27 14.98
N LEU A 363 6.21 -5.08 15.51
CA LEU A 363 7.35 -4.30 15.05
C LEU A 363 8.64 -4.70 15.76
N THR A 364 9.47 -5.47 15.06
CA THR A 364 10.82 -5.83 15.48
C THR A 364 11.88 -5.01 14.75
N ILE A 365 13.10 -4.99 15.30
CA ILE A 365 14.28 -4.35 14.67
C ILE A 365 14.49 -4.87 13.23
N SER A 366 14.39 -6.18 13.02
CA SER A 366 14.54 -6.80 11.69
C SER A 366 13.48 -6.35 10.70
N ARG A 367 12.20 -6.29 11.12
CA ARG A 367 11.08 -5.87 10.25
C ARG A 367 11.18 -4.39 9.87
N LEU A 368 11.55 -3.53 10.82
CA LEU A 368 11.74 -2.11 10.52
C LEU A 368 12.89 -1.89 9.53
N GLU A 369 14.00 -2.60 9.71
CA GLU A 369 15.11 -2.53 8.76
C GLU A 369 14.71 -3.04 7.36
N GLU A 370 13.91 -4.11 7.29
CA GLU A 370 13.34 -4.59 6.02
C GLU A 370 12.45 -3.54 5.34
N LEU A 371 11.63 -2.83 6.11
CA LEU A 371 10.78 -1.76 5.61
C LEU A 371 11.60 -0.60 5.02
N TYR A 372 12.74 -0.22 5.61
CA TYR A 372 13.64 0.81 5.05
C TYR A 372 14.37 0.35 3.79
N ASN A 373 14.61 -0.95 3.62
CA ASN A 373 15.32 -1.51 2.47
C ASN A 373 14.38 -2.00 1.35
N THR A 374 13.10 -1.68 1.45
CA THR A 374 12.10 -2.10 0.47
C THR A 374 12.25 -1.30 -0.83
N ARG A 375 12.29 -2.01 -1.97
CA ARG A 375 12.35 -1.41 -3.32
C ARG A 375 10.97 -0.95 -3.85
N HIS A 376 9.89 -1.31 -3.15
CA HIS A 376 8.54 -0.87 -3.48
C HIS A 376 8.21 0.48 -2.84
N GLY A 377 7.41 1.30 -3.52
CA GLY A 377 6.94 2.60 -3.04
C GLY A 377 7.31 3.74 -3.99
N PRO A 378 6.99 4.99 -3.61
CA PRO A 378 7.38 6.17 -4.39
C PRO A 378 8.90 6.35 -4.37
N SER A 379 9.43 7.03 -5.39
CA SER A 379 10.81 7.52 -5.38
C SER A 379 11.05 8.39 -4.14
N ASN A 380 12.15 8.14 -3.43
CA ASN A 380 12.49 8.81 -2.18
C ASN A 380 13.97 9.21 -2.16
N THR A 381 14.32 10.07 -1.21
CA THR A 381 15.68 10.64 -1.08
C THR A 381 16.57 9.88 -0.09
N LEU A 382 16.08 8.80 0.53
CA LEU A 382 16.73 8.16 1.66
C LEU A 382 18.14 7.64 1.32
N TYR A 383 18.30 6.97 0.17
CA TYR A 383 19.60 6.44 -0.24
C TYR A 383 20.65 7.54 -0.42
N HIS A 384 20.23 8.69 -0.98
CA HIS A 384 21.09 9.86 -1.15
C HIS A 384 21.49 10.45 0.20
N LEU A 385 20.52 10.64 1.10
CA LEU A 385 20.79 11.12 2.46
C LEU A 385 21.77 10.23 3.23
N VAL A 386 21.63 8.90 3.12
CA VAL A 386 22.56 7.95 3.75
C VAL A 386 23.97 8.09 3.18
N ARG A 387 24.10 8.26 1.85
CA ARG A 387 25.39 8.49 1.18
C ARG A 387 26.07 9.76 1.68
N ASP A 388 25.31 10.85 1.79
CA ASP A 388 25.84 12.16 2.17
C ASP A 388 26.31 12.17 3.62
N VAL A 389 25.56 11.51 4.51
CA VAL A 389 25.92 11.41 5.93
C VAL A 389 27.12 10.49 6.17
N LYS A 390 27.24 9.38 5.42
CA LYS A 390 28.38 8.45 5.56
C LYS A 390 29.67 8.93 4.88
N LYS A 391 29.60 9.97 4.02
CA LYS A 391 30.76 10.54 3.32
C LYS A 391 31.64 9.49 2.64
N GLY A 392 31.01 8.50 1.98
CA GLY A 392 31.71 7.41 1.30
C GLY A 392 30.92 6.84 0.14
N ASN A 393 31.62 6.20 -0.80
CA ASN A 393 30.98 5.48 -1.91
C ASN A 393 30.31 4.22 -1.39
N LEU A 394 28.97 4.23 -1.33
CA LEU A 394 28.18 3.07 -0.98
C LEU A 394 28.09 2.12 -2.18
N PRO A 395 28.29 0.80 -1.97
CA PRO A 395 28.01 -0.20 -3.00
C PRO A 395 26.55 -0.10 -3.50
N PRO A 396 26.26 -0.43 -4.77
CA PRO A 396 24.91 -0.33 -5.34
C PRO A 396 23.87 -1.22 -4.64
N ASP A 397 24.29 -2.32 -3.99
CA ASP A 397 23.42 -3.20 -3.20
C ASP A 397 23.62 -3.03 -1.68
N TYR A 398 24.03 -1.82 -1.25
CA TYR A 398 24.21 -1.54 0.18
C TYR A 398 22.87 -1.62 0.93
N ARG A 399 22.84 -2.45 1.99
CA ARG A 399 21.69 -2.56 2.89
C ARG A 399 21.80 -1.50 3.99
N ILE A 400 20.81 -0.62 4.06
CA ILE A 400 20.73 0.47 5.03
C ILE A 400 20.43 -0.11 6.41
N SER A 401 21.31 0.13 7.38
CA SER A 401 21.10 -0.26 8.78
C SER A 401 20.28 0.79 9.54
N LEU A 402 19.63 0.42 10.64
CA LEU A 402 18.96 1.40 11.50
C LEU A 402 19.93 2.41 12.13
N ILE A 403 21.22 2.06 12.27
CA ILE A 403 22.24 3.02 12.70
C ILE A 403 22.42 4.10 11.62
N ASP A 404 22.44 3.72 10.35
CA ASP A 404 22.52 4.67 9.23
C ASP A 404 21.27 5.58 9.21
N ILE A 405 20.07 5.01 9.43
CA ILE A 405 18.83 5.78 9.59
C ILE A 405 18.93 6.78 10.75
N GLY A 406 19.50 6.36 11.88
CA GLY A 406 19.69 7.22 13.04
C GLY A 406 20.54 8.44 12.72
N LEU A 407 21.61 8.26 11.95
CA LEU A 407 22.48 9.35 11.51
C LEU A 407 21.75 10.29 10.53
N VAL A 408 20.91 9.76 9.64
CA VAL A 408 20.07 10.58 8.74
C VAL A 408 19.06 11.40 9.54
N ILE A 409 18.40 10.82 10.54
CA ILE A 409 17.47 11.56 11.40
C ILE A 409 18.21 12.67 12.15
N GLU A 410 19.39 12.40 12.69
CA GLU A 410 20.21 13.41 13.37
C GLU A 410 20.61 14.57 12.44
N TYR A 411 21.02 14.23 11.20
CA TYR A 411 21.33 15.22 10.17
C TYR A 411 20.11 16.11 9.83
N LEU A 412 18.95 15.49 9.56
CA LEU A 412 17.73 16.20 9.18
C LEU A 412 17.15 17.05 10.33
N MET A 413 17.15 16.53 11.56
CA MET A 413 16.67 17.25 12.74
C MET A 413 17.62 18.41 13.11
N GLY A 414 18.93 18.17 13.01
CA GLY A 414 19.98 19.14 13.31
C GLY A 414 20.08 19.50 14.80
N GLY A 415 20.99 20.43 15.11
CA GLY A 415 21.22 20.91 16.47
C GLY A 415 21.81 19.83 17.39
N ALA A 416 21.35 19.78 18.64
CA ALA A 416 21.78 18.80 19.65
C ALA A 416 20.90 17.53 19.69
N TYR A 417 20.08 17.30 18.67
CA TYR A 417 19.19 16.14 18.62
C TYR A 417 19.98 14.85 18.49
N ARG A 418 19.67 13.85 19.32
CA ARG A 418 20.29 12.52 19.28
C ARG A 418 19.26 11.41 19.17
N CYS A 419 19.31 10.68 18.06
CA CYS A 419 18.42 9.56 17.79
C CYS A 419 18.71 8.37 18.72
N ASN A 420 17.68 7.59 19.06
CA ASN A 420 17.86 6.39 19.89
C ASN A 420 18.76 5.34 19.24
N TYR A 421 18.75 5.24 17.90
CA TYR A 421 19.55 4.26 17.16
C TYR A 421 21.07 4.50 17.26
N THR A 422 21.50 5.73 17.52
CA THR A 422 22.94 6.09 17.64
C THR A 422 23.44 6.02 19.08
N ARG A 423 22.56 5.78 20.06
CA ARG A 423 22.93 5.66 21.48
C ARG A 423 23.69 4.36 21.75
N LYS A 424 24.60 4.38 22.71
CA LYS A 424 25.46 3.24 23.09
C LYS A 424 24.64 1.97 23.37
N ARG A 425 23.52 2.10 24.10
CA ARG A 425 22.61 0.98 24.41
C ARG A 425 22.09 0.29 23.15
N PHE A 426 21.49 1.02 22.21
CA PHE A 426 20.95 0.45 20.98
C PHE A 426 22.05 -0.11 20.07
N ARG A 427 23.19 0.58 19.94
CA ARG A 427 24.33 0.07 19.14
C ARG A 427 24.85 -1.27 19.67
N THR A 428 24.94 -1.42 20.99
CA THR A 428 25.38 -2.67 21.62
C THR A 428 24.38 -3.79 21.33
N LEU A 429 23.08 -3.52 21.50
CA LEU A 429 22.00 -4.46 21.14
C LEU A 429 22.07 -4.86 19.65
N TYR A 430 22.14 -3.88 18.75
CA TYR A 430 22.18 -4.12 17.30
C TYR A 430 23.39 -4.94 16.87
N HIS A 431 24.58 -4.66 17.42
CA HIS A 431 25.78 -5.46 17.14
C HIS A 431 25.69 -6.87 17.72
N ASN A 432 25.00 -7.09 18.84
CA ASN A 432 24.79 -8.44 19.38
C ASN A 432 23.83 -9.26 18.50
N LEU A 433 22.83 -8.61 17.89
CA LEU A 433 21.84 -9.27 17.03
C LEU A 433 22.36 -9.54 15.60
N PHE A 434 23.05 -8.56 15.00
CA PHE A 434 23.43 -8.57 13.58
C PHE A 434 24.94 -8.48 13.33
N GLY A 435 25.75 -8.34 14.38
CA GLY A 435 27.21 -8.34 14.24
C GLY A 435 27.74 -9.72 13.83
N PRO A 436 28.97 -9.78 13.29
CA PRO A 436 29.61 -11.05 12.98
C PRO A 436 29.72 -11.87 14.26
N LYS A 437 28.96 -12.98 14.35
CA LYS A 437 29.02 -13.91 15.48
C LYS A 437 30.45 -14.42 15.61
N ARG A 438 31.22 -13.91 16.58
CA ARG A 438 32.41 -14.63 17.04
C ARG A 438 31.92 -15.93 17.66
N PRO A 439 32.31 -17.12 17.15
CA PRO A 439 31.91 -18.36 17.78
C PRO A 439 32.35 -18.35 19.25
N LYS A 440 31.42 -18.64 20.16
CA LYS A 440 31.65 -18.71 21.62
C LYS A 440 32.77 -19.69 22.02
N ALA A 441 33.28 -20.50 21.07
CA ALA A 441 34.41 -21.41 21.25
C ALA A 441 35.77 -20.70 21.49
N LEU A 442 36.01 -19.49 20.98
CA LEU A 442 37.28 -18.79 21.22
C LEU A 442 37.43 -18.24 22.65
N LYS A 443 36.33 -18.05 23.37
CA LYS A 443 36.36 -17.60 24.78
C LYS A 443 36.79 -18.71 25.75
N LEU A 444 36.71 -19.97 25.31
CA LEU A 444 37.12 -21.13 26.11
C LEU A 444 38.60 -21.53 25.90
N LEU A 445 39.26 -20.95 24.90
CA LEU A 445 40.62 -21.34 24.48
C LEU A 445 41.73 -20.39 24.96
N GLY A 446 41.42 -19.36 25.75
CA GLY A 446 42.44 -18.57 26.45
C GLY A 446 43.48 -17.88 25.55
N MET A 447 43.12 -17.55 24.31
CA MET A 447 44.01 -16.83 23.38
C MET A 447 43.59 -15.36 23.32
N GLU A 448 44.18 -14.54 24.17
CA GLU A 448 44.22 -13.09 23.99
C GLU A 448 45.31 -12.78 22.96
N ASP A 449 44.92 -12.39 21.74
CA ASP A 449 45.86 -11.75 20.81
C ASP A 449 45.80 -10.23 21.03
N ASP A 450 46.89 -9.73 21.61
CA ASP A 450 47.25 -8.33 21.75
C ASP A 450 47.26 -7.61 20.39
N ILE A 451 46.38 -6.62 20.23
CA ILE A 451 46.53 -5.59 19.20
C ILE A 451 46.82 -4.25 19.92
N PRO A 452 47.86 -3.49 19.52
CA PRO A 452 48.42 -2.44 20.38
C PRO A 452 47.50 -1.22 20.47
N LEU A 453 47.04 -0.90 21.68
CA LEU A 453 46.47 0.42 21.97
C LEU A 453 47.55 1.49 21.81
N ARG A 454 47.33 2.44 20.89
CA ARG A 454 48.04 3.72 20.88
C ARG A 454 47.86 4.41 22.23
N ARG A 455 48.95 4.49 23.00
CA ARG A 455 49.07 5.26 24.24
C ARG A 455 48.81 6.74 23.96
N GLY A 456 47.71 7.26 24.51
CA GLY A 456 47.39 8.68 24.58
C GLY A 456 46.60 9.00 25.84
N ARG A 457 47.33 9.45 26.87
CA ARG A 457 46.91 10.24 28.06
C ARG A 457 45.63 9.81 28.80
N LYS A 458 45.82 9.24 29.99
CA LYS A 458 44.77 8.97 31.00
C LYS A 458 44.09 10.28 31.43
N THR A 459 42.87 10.50 30.99
CA THR A 459 41.86 11.25 31.76
C THR A 459 40.89 10.24 32.35
N THR A 460 40.60 10.42 33.64
CA THR A 460 39.72 9.59 34.47
C THR A 460 38.35 9.42 33.82
N LYS A 461 38.14 8.32 33.09
CA LYS A 461 36.80 7.90 32.66
C LYS A 461 36.07 7.35 33.89
N LYS A 462 35.02 8.06 34.30
CA LYS A 462 33.94 7.52 35.13
C LYS A 462 33.58 6.15 34.57
N ARG A 463 33.56 5.14 35.44
CA ARG A 463 33.07 3.80 35.17
C ARG A 463 31.55 3.92 35.00
N GLU A 464 31.12 4.31 33.80
CA GLU A 464 29.72 4.28 33.41
C GLU A 464 29.32 2.82 33.24
N GLU A 465 28.30 2.43 33.99
CA GLU A 465 27.71 1.08 34.08
C GLU A 465 27.68 0.40 32.70
N GLU A 466 28.30 -0.78 32.62
CA GLU A 466 28.01 -1.71 31.54
C GLU A 466 26.52 -2.06 31.66
N VAL A 467 25.74 -1.59 30.69
CA VAL A 467 24.31 -1.92 30.62
C VAL A 467 24.25 -3.40 30.29
N ASP A 468 23.91 -4.21 31.30
CA ASP A 468 23.65 -5.64 31.11
C ASP A 468 22.38 -5.75 30.25
N ILE A 469 22.53 -6.27 29.04
CA ILE A 469 21.44 -6.42 28.07
C ILE A 469 21.05 -7.89 28.15
N ASP A 470 19.93 -8.18 28.80
CA ASP A 470 19.36 -9.52 28.85
C ASP A 470 18.88 -9.94 27.45
N LEU A 471 19.70 -10.74 26.76
CA LEU A 471 19.40 -11.20 25.40
C LEU A 471 18.28 -12.26 25.37
N ASP A 472 17.90 -12.80 26.53
CA ASP A 472 16.84 -13.80 26.66
C ASP A 472 15.45 -13.15 26.84
N ASP A 473 15.37 -11.82 26.99
CA ASP A 473 14.12 -11.07 27.02
C ASP A 473 13.45 -11.04 25.62
N PRO A 474 12.27 -11.67 25.43
CA PRO A 474 11.58 -11.68 24.14
C PRO A 474 11.13 -10.28 23.67
N GLU A 475 11.01 -9.30 24.56
CA GLU A 475 10.62 -7.92 24.23
C GLU A 475 11.79 -7.05 23.77
N ILE A 476 13.05 -7.48 23.95
CA ILE A 476 14.21 -6.63 23.68
C ILE A 476 14.41 -6.28 22.20
N ASN A 477 13.84 -7.10 21.32
CA ASN A 477 13.85 -6.90 19.87
C ASN A 477 12.69 -6.03 19.37
N HIS A 478 11.79 -5.61 20.26
CA HIS A 478 10.60 -4.83 19.94
C HIS A 478 10.79 -3.36 20.31
N PHE A 479 10.04 -2.49 19.64
CA PHE A 479 10.08 -1.07 19.93
C PHE A 479 9.06 -0.70 21.01
N PRO A 480 9.44 0.09 22.02
CA PRO A 480 8.48 0.58 23.02
C PRO A 480 7.37 1.45 22.40
N PHE A 481 7.66 2.12 21.28
CA PHE A 481 6.77 3.08 20.62
C PHE A 481 6.63 2.77 19.12
N PRO A 482 5.99 1.64 18.74
CA PRO A 482 6.03 1.13 17.36
C PRO A 482 5.40 2.09 16.33
N PHE A 483 4.35 2.81 16.72
CA PHE A 483 3.72 3.82 15.86
C PHE A 483 4.64 5.01 15.56
N HIS A 484 5.55 5.37 16.48
CA HIS A 484 6.51 6.45 16.26
C HIS A 484 7.53 6.04 15.20
N GLU A 485 8.09 4.84 15.34
CA GLU A 485 9.09 4.29 14.42
C GLU A 485 8.50 4.13 13.01
N LEU A 486 7.28 3.61 12.90
CA LEU A 486 6.58 3.45 11.63
C LEU A 486 6.16 4.77 10.99
N MET A 487 5.78 5.77 11.79
CA MET A 487 5.52 7.11 11.27
C MET A 487 6.80 7.72 10.68
N VAL A 488 7.93 7.64 11.39
CA VAL A 488 9.22 8.16 10.89
C VAL A 488 9.63 7.43 9.62
N TRP A 489 9.49 6.10 9.57
CA TRP A 489 9.69 5.32 8.34
C TRP A 489 8.79 5.81 7.21
N ALA A 490 7.49 5.98 7.45
CA ALA A 490 6.55 6.43 6.43
C ALA A 490 6.88 7.85 5.90
N VAL A 491 7.33 8.76 6.77
CA VAL A 491 7.79 10.11 6.37
C VAL A 491 9.05 10.03 5.51
N LEU A 492 10.09 9.33 5.97
CA LEU A 492 11.37 9.19 5.24
C LEU A 492 11.19 8.50 3.89
N MET A 493 10.22 7.57 3.78
CA MET A 493 9.90 6.84 2.55
C MET A 493 8.82 7.52 1.70
N LYS A 494 8.42 8.77 2.01
CA LYS A 494 7.43 9.58 1.25
C LYS A 494 6.04 8.92 1.13
N ARG A 495 5.58 8.23 2.18
CA ARG A 495 4.27 7.56 2.27
C ARG A 495 3.29 8.37 3.10
N GLN A 496 2.80 9.49 2.55
CA GLN A 496 2.03 10.49 3.30
C GLN A 496 0.77 9.94 3.98
N LYS A 497 -0.07 9.19 3.24
CA LYS A 497 -1.31 8.62 3.81
C LYS A 497 -1.03 7.66 4.97
N MET A 498 0.06 6.91 4.87
CA MET A 498 0.49 5.96 5.90
C MET A 498 1.08 6.69 7.11
N ALA A 499 1.87 7.75 6.88
CA ALA A 499 2.40 8.60 7.95
C ALA A 499 1.28 9.28 8.75
N LEU A 500 0.26 9.82 8.08
CA LEU A 500 -0.92 10.41 8.72
C LEU A 500 -1.70 9.37 9.55
N PHE A 501 -1.86 8.16 9.03
CA PHE A 501 -2.50 7.07 9.77
C PHE A 501 -1.73 6.74 11.06
N PHE A 502 -0.42 6.58 10.99
CA PHE A 502 0.39 6.28 12.18
C PHE A 502 0.51 7.45 13.15
N TRP A 503 0.44 8.68 12.66
CA TRP A 503 0.37 9.87 13.51
C TRP A 503 -0.88 9.87 14.41
N GLN A 504 -2.03 9.43 13.88
CA GLN A 504 -3.28 9.34 14.65
C GLN A 504 -3.24 8.28 15.77
N HIS A 505 -2.26 7.37 15.75
CA HIS A 505 -2.18 6.24 16.67
C HIS A 505 -0.99 6.36 17.61
N GLY A 506 -1.13 5.80 18.82
CA GLY A 506 -0.11 5.83 19.87
C GLY A 506 0.00 7.19 20.57
N GLU A 507 1.13 7.41 21.24
CA GLU A 507 1.35 8.50 22.19
C GLU A 507 1.94 9.76 21.51
N GLU A 508 2.02 10.87 22.26
CA GLU A 508 2.78 12.07 21.87
C GLU A 508 2.42 12.66 20.48
N ALA A 509 1.12 12.68 20.12
CA ALA A 509 0.64 13.12 18.80
C ALA A 509 1.13 14.54 18.39
N MET A 510 1.22 15.47 19.35
CA MET A 510 1.73 16.82 19.08
C MET A 510 3.22 16.81 18.70
N ALA A 511 4.04 16.04 19.42
CA ALA A 511 5.47 15.91 19.12
C ALA A 511 5.68 15.23 17.76
N LYS A 512 4.94 14.15 17.49
CA LYS A 512 4.95 13.45 16.21
C LYS A 512 4.67 14.38 15.02
N ALA A 513 3.64 15.23 15.13
CA ALA A 513 3.31 16.19 14.09
C ALA A 513 4.46 17.18 13.83
N LEU A 514 5.06 17.73 14.89
CA LEU A 514 6.18 18.66 14.78
C LEU A 514 7.44 18.01 14.20
N VAL A 515 7.75 16.78 14.59
CA VAL A 515 8.87 16.01 14.04
C VAL A 515 8.63 15.68 12.57
N ALA A 516 7.45 15.17 12.21
CA ALA A 516 7.11 14.89 10.82
C ALA A 516 7.18 16.17 9.96
N CYS A 517 6.67 17.30 10.48
CA CYS A 517 6.79 18.60 9.84
C CYS A 517 8.26 18.99 9.60
N LYS A 518 9.12 18.85 10.63
CA LYS A 518 10.57 19.14 10.55
C LYS A 518 11.27 18.26 9.53
N LEU A 519 11.08 16.94 9.59
CA LEU A 519 11.71 15.98 8.69
C LEU A 519 11.31 16.26 7.23
N CYS A 520 10.03 16.47 6.96
CA CYS A 520 9.55 16.83 5.61
C CYS A 520 10.21 18.12 5.08
N LYS A 521 10.31 19.19 5.90
CA LYS A 521 10.99 20.44 5.47
C LYS A 521 12.46 20.22 5.19
N ALA A 522 13.15 19.49 6.07
CA ALA A 522 14.58 19.23 5.91
C ALA A 522 14.82 18.41 4.64
N MET A 523 14.04 17.34 4.41
CA MET A 523 14.14 16.56 3.19
C MET A 523 13.80 17.36 1.93
N ALA A 524 12.83 18.27 1.99
CA ALA A 524 12.49 19.15 0.87
C ALA A 524 13.67 20.08 0.51
N HIS A 525 14.36 20.61 1.53
CA HIS A 525 15.56 21.43 1.35
C HIS A 525 16.69 20.64 0.68
N GLU A 526 17.04 19.46 1.22
CA GLU A 526 18.08 18.60 0.63
C GLU A 526 17.72 18.13 -0.80
N ALA A 527 16.44 17.90 -1.08
CA ALA A 527 15.97 17.54 -2.42
C ALA A 527 16.14 18.69 -3.42
N SER A 528 15.94 19.94 -2.97
CA SER A 528 16.12 21.13 -3.81
C SER A 528 17.59 21.50 -4.06
N GLU A 529 18.48 21.27 -3.09
CA GLU A 529 19.90 21.59 -3.25
C GLU A 529 20.64 20.61 -4.18
N ASN A 530 20.12 19.39 -4.33
CA ASN A 530 20.75 18.35 -5.14
C ASN A 530 20.20 18.27 -6.58
N ASP A 531 19.43 19.26 -7.06
CA ASP A 531 18.79 19.31 -8.40
C ASP A 531 17.99 18.02 -8.77
N MET A 532 17.58 17.24 -7.78
CA MET A 532 17.23 15.84 -8.02
C MET A 532 15.89 15.67 -8.72
N VAL A 533 14.85 16.38 -8.27
CA VAL A 533 13.52 16.49 -8.92
C VAL A 533 12.72 17.59 -8.19
N ASP A 534 12.37 18.70 -8.85
CA ASP A 534 11.56 19.77 -8.24
C ASP A 534 10.22 19.27 -7.67
N ASP A 535 9.61 18.28 -8.32
CA ASP A 535 8.34 17.68 -7.91
C ASP A 535 8.41 17.04 -6.50
N ILE A 536 9.54 16.40 -6.15
CA ILE A 536 9.70 15.76 -4.83
C ILE A 536 9.77 16.81 -3.72
N SER A 537 10.51 17.90 -3.96
CA SER A 537 10.62 18.99 -2.98
C SER A 537 9.28 19.69 -2.75
N GLN A 538 8.51 19.91 -3.82
CA GLN A 538 7.17 20.51 -3.70
C GLN A 538 6.22 19.62 -2.91
N GLU A 539 6.18 18.32 -3.20
CA GLU A 539 5.34 17.36 -2.46
C GLU A 539 5.73 17.27 -0.98
N LEU A 540 7.03 17.22 -0.66
CA LEU A 540 7.50 17.20 0.73
C LEU A 540 7.15 18.49 1.49
N ASN A 541 7.23 19.65 0.82
CA ASN A 541 6.79 20.92 1.38
C ASN A 541 5.28 20.95 1.63
N HIS A 542 4.47 20.35 0.75
CA HIS A 542 3.05 20.19 0.97
C HIS A 542 2.77 19.29 2.18
N ASN A 543 3.38 18.11 2.23
CA ASN A 543 3.25 17.17 3.36
C ASN A 543 3.66 17.81 4.70
N SER A 544 4.70 18.65 4.68
CA SER A 544 5.12 19.40 5.86
C SER A 544 4.05 20.36 6.38
N ARG A 545 3.36 21.06 5.48
CA ARG A 545 2.29 22.00 5.84
C ARG A 545 1.11 21.26 6.48
N ASP A 546 0.74 20.09 5.97
CA ASP A 546 -0.31 19.26 6.56
C ASP A 546 0.00 18.90 8.01
N PHE A 547 1.20 18.35 8.28
CA PHE A 547 1.62 18.02 9.64
C PHE A 547 1.74 19.26 10.54
N GLY A 548 2.18 20.39 9.98
CA GLY A 548 2.24 21.65 10.71
C GLY A 548 0.85 22.14 11.15
N GLN A 549 -0.11 22.12 10.23
CA GLN A 549 -1.50 22.48 10.50
C GLN A 549 -2.10 21.58 11.59
N LEU A 550 -1.89 20.27 11.50
CA LEU A 550 -2.33 19.32 12.53
C LEU A 550 -1.74 19.61 13.91
N ALA A 551 -0.47 20.03 13.99
CA ALA A 551 0.15 20.42 15.26
C ALA A 551 -0.51 21.67 15.86
N VAL A 552 -0.82 22.67 15.04
CA VAL A 552 -1.49 23.91 15.47
C VAL A 552 -2.92 23.60 15.93
N GLU A 553 -3.67 22.79 15.18
CA GLU A 553 -5.04 22.41 15.54
C GLU A 553 -5.09 21.62 16.85
N LEU A 554 -4.16 20.69 17.08
CA LEU A 554 -4.04 19.99 18.35
C LEU A 554 -3.72 20.95 19.51
N LEU A 555 -2.86 21.94 19.29
CA LEU A 555 -2.53 22.93 20.31
C LEU A 555 -3.74 23.82 20.63
N ASP A 556 -4.48 24.26 19.62
CA ASP A 556 -5.69 25.07 19.79
C ASP A 556 -6.77 24.28 20.56
N GLN A 557 -7.01 23.02 20.20
CA GLN A 557 -7.92 22.15 20.94
C GLN A 557 -7.48 21.91 22.39
N SER A 558 -6.19 21.63 22.61
CA SER A 558 -5.62 21.44 23.95
C SER A 558 -5.77 22.69 24.80
N TYR A 559 -5.50 23.87 24.22
CA TYR A 559 -5.60 25.16 24.89
C TYR A 559 -7.05 25.52 25.23
N LYS A 560 -8.00 25.25 24.33
CA LYS A 560 -9.44 25.43 24.59
C LYS A 560 -9.95 24.54 25.73
N GLN A 561 -9.37 23.36 25.90
CA GLN A 561 -9.77 22.44 26.95
C GLN A 561 -9.19 22.82 28.32
N ASP A 562 -7.89 23.10 28.40
CA ASP A 562 -7.22 23.58 29.62
C ASP A 562 -5.94 24.35 29.27
N GLU A 563 -5.96 25.66 29.52
CA GLU A 563 -4.84 26.55 29.22
C GLU A 563 -3.57 26.18 29.99
N GLN A 564 -3.67 25.80 31.27
CA GLN A 564 -2.50 25.51 32.12
C GLN A 564 -1.88 24.16 31.78
N LEU A 565 -2.70 23.14 31.53
CA LEU A 565 -2.20 21.84 31.08
C LEU A 565 -1.58 21.93 29.69
N ALA A 566 -2.17 22.72 28.77
CA ALA A 566 -1.58 22.96 27.44
C ALA A 566 -0.19 23.62 27.53
N MET A 567 -0.01 24.61 28.41
CA MET A 567 1.31 25.22 28.64
C MET A 567 2.34 24.23 29.24
N LYS A 568 1.90 23.34 30.14
CA LYS A 568 2.75 22.25 30.66
C LYS A 568 3.13 21.24 29.57
N LEU A 569 2.19 20.90 28.69
CA LEU A 569 2.43 20.00 27.56
C LEU A 569 3.54 20.51 26.64
N LEU A 570 3.59 21.83 26.40
CA LEU A 570 4.63 22.45 25.58
C LEU A 570 6.04 22.40 26.17
N THR A 571 6.15 22.27 27.49
CA THR A 571 7.42 22.23 28.26
C THR A 571 7.80 20.83 28.74
N TYR A 572 6.95 19.83 28.49
CA TYR A 572 7.21 18.45 28.86
C TYR A 572 8.44 17.89 28.13
N GLU A 573 9.34 17.22 28.86
CA GLU A 573 10.53 16.60 28.29
C GLU A 573 10.20 15.24 27.68
N LEU A 574 10.33 15.16 26.36
CA LEU A 574 10.00 13.97 25.60
C LEU A 574 11.20 13.02 25.54
N LYS A 575 11.19 11.98 26.38
CA LYS A 575 12.31 11.01 26.47
C LYS A 575 12.67 10.35 25.14
N ASN A 576 11.65 10.10 24.30
CA ASN A 576 11.82 9.47 22.99
C ASN A 576 12.44 10.41 21.95
N TRP A 577 12.22 11.72 22.09
CA TRP A 577 12.65 12.75 21.15
C TRP A 577 13.87 13.51 21.68
N SER A 578 14.88 12.77 22.14
CA SER A 578 16.13 13.34 22.67
C SER A 578 15.97 14.29 23.88
N ASN A 579 14.95 14.04 24.72
CA ASN A 579 14.55 14.92 25.83
C ASN A 579 14.18 16.35 25.37
N ALA A 580 13.78 16.52 24.10
CA ALA A 580 13.32 17.80 23.59
C ALA A 580 11.91 18.12 24.10
N THR A 581 11.56 19.41 24.14
CA THR A 581 10.19 19.86 24.37
C THR A 581 9.46 20.12 23.05
N CYS A 582 8.11 20.09 23.06
CA CYS A 582 7.33 20.45 21.88
C CYS A 582 7.69 21.86 21.36
N LEU A 583 7.97 22.82 22.26
CA LEU A 583 8.40 24.16 21.86
C LEU A 583 9.76 24.15 21.14
N GLN A 584 10.73 23.37 21.63
CA GLN A 584 12.03 23.22 20.98
C GLN A 584 11.90 22.58 19.58
N LEU A 585 11.03 21.57 19.45
CA LEU A 585 10.75 20.91 18.16
C LEU A 585 10.08 21.87 17.17
N ALA A 586 9.13 22.70 17.62
CA ALA A 586 8.49 23.72 16.78
C ALA A 586 9.48 24.78 16.28
N VAL A 587 10.42 25.21 17.13
CA VAL A 587 11.50 26.13 16.76
C VAL A 587 12.45 25.46 15.76
N ALA A 588 12.85 24.21 15.99
CA ALA A 588 13.70 23.46 15.06
C ALA A 588 13.03 23.30 13.67
N ALA A 589 11.71 23.11 13.64
CA ALA A 589 10.88 23.05 12.43
C ALA A 589 10.64 24.41 11.76
N LYS A 590 11.12 25.52 12.34
CA LYS A 590 10.82 26.90 11.93
C LYS A 590 9.30 27.11 11.73
N HIS A 591 8.48 26.53 12.61
CA HIS A 591 7.03 26.57 12.50
C HIS A 591 6.46 27.85 13.10
N ARG A 592 6.31 28.89 12.27
CA ARG A 592 5.88 30.22 12.73
C ARG A 592 4.50 30.22 13.37
N ASP A 593 3.51 29.54 12.77
CA ASP A 593 2.13 29.62 13.26
C ASP A 593 1.95 28.96 14.64
N PHE A 594 2.61 27.81 14.87
CA PHE A 594 2.66 27.15 16.18
C PHE A 594 3.31 28.03 17.25
N ILE A 595 4.39 28.76 16.91
CA ILE A 595 5.06 29.67 17.85
C ILE A 595 4.20 30.92 18.09
N ALA A 596 3.51 31.43 17.08
CA ALA A 596 2.64 32.59 17.16
C ALA A 596 1.32 32.31 17.91
N HIS A 597 0.96 31.04 18.09
CA HIS A 597 -0.24 30.63 18.82
C HIS A 597 -0.27 31.22 20.24
N THR A 598 -1.45 31.64 20.70
CA THR A 598 -1.66 32.31 21.99
C THR A 598 -1.07 31.52 23.16
N CYS A 599 -1.27 30.20 23.20
CA CYS A 599 -0.68 29.33 24.23
C CYS A 599 0.85 29.43 24.29
N SER A 600 1.52 29.40 23.13
CA SER A 600 2.98 29.51 23.02
C SER A 600 3.46 30.90 23.46
N GLN A 601 2.77 31.96 23.05
CA GLN A 601 3.11 33.34 23.43
C GLN A 601 2.90 33.61 24.93
N MET A 602 1.83 33.07 25.51
CA MET A 602 1.58 33.16 26.95
C MET A 602 2.65 32.40 27.75
N LEU A 603 3.01 31.19 27.33
CA LEU A 603 4.09 30.43 27.95
C LEU A 603 5.42 31.17 27.86
N LEU A 604 5.78 31.70 26.68
CA LEU A 604 7.01 32.47 26.50
C LEU A 604 7.03 33.73 27.37
N THR A 605 5.87 34.40 27.50
CA THR A 605 5.71 35.54 28.40
C THR A 605 5.89 35.10 29.85
N ASP A 606 5.28 34.01 30.28
CA ASP A 606 5.41 33.50 31.65
C ASP A 606 6.86 33.11 31.97
N MET A 607 7.53 32.43 31.04
CA MET A 607 8.97 32.10 31.14
C MET A 607 9.85 33.35 31.24
N TRP A 608 9.55 34.38 30.44
CA TRP A 608 10.25 35.67 30.49
C TRP A 608 10.06 36.38 31.82
N MET A 609 8.85 36.32 32.37
CA MET A 609 8.48 36.99 33.62
C MET A 609 8.97 36.21 34.86
N GLY A 610 9.20 34.91 34.73
CA GLY A 610 9.75 34.06 35.79
C GLY A 610 8.88 34.10 37.06
N ARG A 611 9.51 34.29 38.23
CA ARG A 611 8.77 34.41 39.51
C ARG A 611 8.14 35.79 39.74
N LEU A 612 8.28 36.72 38.79
CA LEU A 612 7.77 38.08 38.94
C LEU A 612 6.31 38.14 38.48
N ARG A 613 5.38 38.15 39.43
CA ARG A 613 3.97 38.47 39.15
C ARG A 613 3.82 39.95 38.81
N MET A 614 3.90 40.28 37.53
CA MET A 614 3.74 41.66 37.08
C MET A 614 2.30 41.93 36.65
N ARG A 615 1.70 42.98 37.19
CA ARG A 615 0.57 43.69 36.58
C ARG A 615 1.09 44.87 35.76
N LYS A 616 0.24 45.41 34.86
CA LYS A 616 0.52 46.53 33.93
C LYS A 616 1.47 47.60 34.53
N ASN A 617 2.40 48.09 33.69
CA ASN A 617 3.51 49.03 33.99
C ASN A 617 4.72 48.42 34.72
N SER A 618 5.21 47.29 34.22
CA SER A 618 6.36 46.54 34.75
C SER A 618 7.74 47.09 34.37
N GLY A 619 7.94 47.57 33.14
CA GLY A 619 9.25 48.07 32.68
C GLY A 619 9.73 49.30 33.46
N LEU A 620 8.82 50.24 33.72
CA LEU A 620 9.08 51.43 34.55
C LEU A 620 9.35 51.06 36.02
N LYS A 621 8.62 50.08 36.57
CA LYS A 621 8.80 49.66 37.98
C LYS A 621 10.09 48.90 38.21
N LEU A 622 10.52 48.04 37.28
CA LEU A 622 11.82 47.37 37.34
C LEU A 622 12.95 48.38 37.25
N GLY A 623 12.90 49.29 36.27
CA GLY A 623 13.89 50.37 36.15
C GLY A 623 13.99 51.24 37.40
N VAL A 624 12.86 51.58 38.02
CA VAL A 624 12.83 52.34 39.29
C VAL A 624 13.32 51.53 40.48
N GLN A 625 13.04 50.23 40.56
CA GLN A 625 13.56 49.35 41.62
C GLN A 625 15.06 49.11 41.51
N GLU A 626 15.57 48.96 40.29
CA GLU A 626 16.99 48.79 40.00
C GLU A 626 17.77 50.09 40.27
N GLN A 627 17.21 51.24 39.89
CA GLN A 627 17.71 52.57 40.30
C GLN A 627 17.68 52.77 41.82
N ARG A 628 16.62 52.35 42.51
CA ARG A 628 16.56 52.40 43.99
C ARG A 628 17.59 51.47 44.66
N ARG A 629 17.84 50.29 44.10
CA ARG A 629 18.90 49.39 44.58
C ARG A 629 20.28 50.00 44.39
N HIS A 630 20.54 50.63 43.24
CA HIS A 630 21.77 51.38 43.02
C HIS A 630 21.91 52.54 44.02
N ALA A 631 20.86 53.31 44.30
CA ALA A 631 20.88 54.39 45.28
C ALA A 631 21.07 53.91 46.74
N LEU A 632 20.61 52.70 47.07
CA LEU A 632 20.84 52.07 48.38
C LEU A 632 22.25 51.47 48.50
N HIS A 633 22.87 51.07 47.39
CA HIS A 633 24.25 50.56 47.39
C HIS A 633 25.30 51.69 47.46
N ASP A 634 24.92 52.91 47.04
CA ASP A 634 25.73 54.13 47.11
C ASP A 634 25.60 54.88 48.45
N SER A 635 24.70 54.42 49.34
CA SER A 635 24.59 54.93 50.71
C SER A 635 25.16 53.91 51.71
N GLY A 636 26.49 53.85 51.77
CA GLY A 636 27.23 53.16 52.82
C GLY A 636 26.96 53.73 54.23
N PRO A 637 27.27 52.95 55.30
CA PRO A 637 26.83 53.26 56.66
C PRO A 637 27.57 54.51 57.20
N ARG A 638 26.82 55.53 57.64
CA ARG A 638 27.39 56.61 58.45
C ARG A 638 27.51 56.13 59.91
N ASN A 639 28.75 56.02 60.40
CA ASN A 639 29.08 55.76 61.80
C ASN A 639 28.49 56.83 62.74
N PRO A 640 28.13 56.46 63.99
CA PRO A 640 27.64 57.41 65.00
C PRO A 640 28.80 58.24 65.59
N PRO A 641 28.58 59.49 66.00
CA PRO A 641 29.60 60.28 66.69
C PRO A 641 29.74 59.85 68.17
N THR A 642 30.98 59.83 68.61
CA THR A 642 31.47 59.50 69.94
C THR A 642 30.99 60.48 71.02
N ARG A 643 30.76 59.91 72.22
CA ARG A 643 30.26 60.56 73.43
C ARG A 643 31.43 61.09 74.25
N GLU A 644 31.82 62.35 74.06
CA GLU A 644 32.67 63.06 75.02
C GLU A 644 32.50 64.58 74.87
N GLY A 645 32.20 65.27 75.98
CA GLY A 645 32.18 66.73 76.05
C GLY A 645 30.80 67.41 76.17
N ALA A 646 30.02 67.10 77.20
CA ALA A 646 28.92 67.97 77.62
C ALA A 646 28.88 68.10 79.16
N ARG A 647 29.72 69.00 79.67
CA ARG A 647 29.61 69.57 81.02
C ARG A 647 29.64 71.09 80.83
N ARG A 648 28.65 71.80 81.41
CA ARG A 648 28.36 73.26 81.33
C ARG A 648 27.58 73.60 80.06
N THR A 649 26.37 74.15 80.05
CA THR A 649 25.60 75.10 80.90
C THR A 649 24.13 74.94 80.48
N ARG A 650 23.18 74.54 81.34
CA ARG A 650 22.21 75.40 82.08
C ARG A 650 21.91 76.79 81.45
N GLU A 651 20.61 77.10 81.42
CA GLU A 651 19.94 78.39 81.10
C GLU A 651 19.73 78.64 79.60
N ALA A 652 18.60 79.09 79.08
CA ALA A 652 17.29 79.45 79.63
C ALA A 652 16.28 79.60 78.46
N HIS A 653 14.99 79.70 78.83
CA HIS A 653 13.82 80.18 78.07
C HIS A 653 13.17 79.22 77.06
N GLN A 654 11.99 78.65 77.35
CA GLN A 654 10.65 79.26 77.50
C GLN A 654 10.20 80.09 76.29
N GLY A 655 9.03 79.74 75.75
CA GLY A 655 8.29 80.60 74.82
C GLY A 655 7.27 79.83 73.99
N GLU A 656 6.09 79.61 74.58
CA GLU A 656 4.84 79.26 73.89
C GLU A 656 4.54 80.24 72.74
N ARG A 657 4.08 79.74 71.60
CA ARG A 657 2.70 79.91 71.09
C ARG A 657 2.45 79.10 69.83
#